data_AF-A0A1L0DG29-F1
#
_entry.id   AF-A0A1L0DG29-F1
#
_cell.length_a   1.000
_cell.length_b   1.000
_cell.length_c   1.000
_cell.angle_alpha   90.00
_cell.angle_beta   90.00
_cell.angle_gamma   90.00
#
_symmetry.space_group_name_H-M   'P 1'
#
loop_
_entity.id
_entity.type
_entity.pdbx_description
1 polymer ?
#
loop_
_entity_poly.entity_id
_entity_poly.type
_entity_poly.pdbx_seq_one_letter_code
_entity_poly.pdbx_strand_id
1 'polypeptide(L)'
;MAKGTKRSAAVAGTKLPKKAKTVAQPPSESENESEHEATIYESASEGLDSSDISDSSEDELDKLDDDEDELDDLDGDDSSEKDNANDAESDDDNDNDEDDSEEKVADPNKKSSAEQHAEQRKLLAERKLKRKSGVEVERIKSLWEKLRVKKPTPPKQVRDKLCDEIWELSKDVIDDLVMKHDSSRVVQTLVKYASADRRDAIVNDLKGNYYKLATSSYGKFLLVKLLHYGSKESREVIINELHGKLRKLMRHKEGAYVVEDLFVLYSTAAQKQQMLREFWGAEYAVFKDSGKGKTINEVVDESAEKRQLIMANLAGTITASVNKGSTGFQILHAAMKEYVSVLTADVEKNESAIREFIELLAEQFAELVHTQEGSEVASTLIALANAKERKVIIRSLKTHGKELIKNEYGNSVLITLYMTVDDTVLVHKNFSAELFTTELVPELIQGKFSRRPLLYLLNGLDPKFFPPTTRDQFAKYEALAYAKTTKKPQDQRREELQSRALPLLYKAILETTKPDSATAFTSLISVNLAAQFITELILTKTDVEEVNQELRPQLVDAIFELTFNGDILEDHHLLNKTPFFSRSLKALIQGGDFKWDNEAKKVVAAEDTHIPSVGTDFAQRSADALLDERAINDWVVGQGAFVVLAVYEVLALLDKSKAKDITKALKSIKKDLAKDKDNKGAQLLVKLL
;
A
#
# COMPACT_ATOMS: atom_id res chain seq x y z
N MET A 1 33.47 72.32 23.87
CA MET A 1 33.43 72.20 25.35
C MET A 1 33.02 70.76 25.67
N ALA A 2 33.50 70.05 26.69
CA ALA A 2 34.59 70.30 27.65
C ALA A 2 35.39 68.99 27.88
N LYS A 3 36.47 69.00 28.67
CA LYS A 3 37.33 67.82 28.95
C LYS A 3 37.37 67.48 30.45
N GLY A 4 37.48 66.18 30.77
CA GLY A 4 37.98 65.67 32.05
C GLY A 4 36.99 64.81 32.86
N THR A 5 37.39 63.81 33.65
CA THR A 5 38.74 63.21 33.88
C THR A 5 38.61 61.73 34.34
N LYS A 6 39.69 60.93 34.18
CA LYS A 6 39.78 59.46 34.39
C LYS A 6 39.90 58.99 35.86
N ARG A 7 39.53 57.70 36.12
CA ARG A 7 40.36 56.61 36.77
C ARG A 7 39.52 55.30 36.87
N SER A 8 39.88 54.16 36.23
CA SER A 8 40.82 53.05 36.63
C SER A 8 40.29 52.12 37.76
N ALA A 9 40.42 50.78 37.80
CA ALA A 9 41.10 49.72 37.01
C ALA A 9 40.27 48.39 37.09
N ALA A 10 40.40 47.27 36.34
CA ALA A 10 41.44 46.61 35.51
C ALA A 10 42.40 45.61 36.25
N VAL A 11 42.91 44.58 35.53
CA VAL A 11 43.62 43.32 35.98
C VAL A 11 42.62 42.21 36.41
N ALA A 12 42.70 40.89 36.09
CA ALA A 12 43.47 39.98 35.18
C ALA A 12 42.53 38.76 34.81
N GLY A 13 42.87 37.63 34.16
CA GLY A 13 44.08 36.99 33.57
C GLY A 13 43.66 35.71 32.78
N THR A 14 44.38 34.96 31.91
CA THR A 14 45.79 34.73 31.48
C THR A 14 46.52 33.51 32.10
N LYS A 15 47.18 32.55 31.38
CA LYS A 15 47.31 32.25 29.91
C LYS A 15 48.21 30.98 29.64
N LEU A 16 48.12 30.41 28.41
CA LEU A 16 49.22 29.75 27.60
C LEU A 16 49.83 28.38 28.08
N PRO A 17 50.78 27.69 27.35
CA PRO A 17 51.51 27.99 26.07
C PRO A 17 51.82 26.86 25.00
N LYS A 18 51.90 27.25 23.69
CA LYS A 18 52.92 26.87 22.63
C LYS A 18 53.04 25.39 22.12
N LYS A 19 53.65 25.00 20.97
CA LYS A 19 54.04 25.54 19.61
C LYS A 19 54.43 24.30 18.73
N ALA A 20 54.06 24.09 17.45
CA ALA A 20 54.27 24.81 16.18
C ALA A 20 55.59 24.52 15.39
N LYS A 21 55.47 24.05 14.13
CA LYS A 21 56.49 24.11 13.03
C LYS A 21 55.83 23.94 11.63
N THR A 22 56.54 24.27 10.54
CA THR A 22 56.03 24.40 9.15
C THR A 22 57.10 24.02 8.10
N VAL A 23 56.71 23.83 6.81
CA VAL A 23 57.34 24.36 5.55
C VAL A 23 57.08 23.49 4.28
N ALA A 24 56.91 24.18 3.13
CA ALA A 24 57.11 23.77 1.71
C ALA A 24 56.03 23.06 0.84
N GLN A 25 56.20 23.29 -0.47
CA GLN A 25 55.51 22.93 -1.72
C GLN A 25 56.55 23.19 -2.86
N PRO A 26 56.34 22.90 -4.17
CA PRO A 26 55.47 21.93 -4.90
C PRO A 26 56.39 21.02 -5.79
N PRO A 27 56.08 20.58 -7.05
CA PRO A 27 54.83 20.35 -7.81
C PRO A 27 54.72 18.95 -8.48
N SER A 28 53.78 18.83 -9.43
CA SER A 28 53.78 18.05 -10.70
C SER A 28 53.21 16.62 -10.81
N GLU A 29 52.64 16.40 -12.00
CA GLU A 29 52.29 15.15 -12.71
C GLU A 29 51.04 14.35 -12.28
N SER A 30 50.54 13.58 -13.25
CA SER A 30 49.15 13.13 -13.37
C SER A 30 49.07 11.85 -14.19
N GLU A 31 48.25 10.87 -13.82
CA GLU A 31 47.72 9.90 -14.79
C GLU A 31 46.43 9.18 -14.34
N ASN A 32 45.53 9.05 -15.31
CA ASN A 32 44.37 8.18 -15.55
C ASN A 32 43.63 7.33 -14.47
N GLU A 33 42.31 7.45 -14.57
CA GLU A 33 41.30 6.37 -14.72
C GLU A 33 41.19 5.22 -13.69
N SER A 34 40.09 5.22 -12.94
CA SER A 34 38.96 4.33 -13.29
C SER A 34 37.66 4.76 -12.60
N GLU A 35 36.67 5.20 -13.38
CA GLU A 35 35.30 5.43 -12.86
C GLU A 35 34.54 4.10 -12.87
N HIS A 36 34.34 3.50 -11.69
CA HIS A 36 33.32 2.46 -11.50
C HIS A 36 32.07 3.09 -10.92
N GLU A 37 31.04 3.26 -11.76
CA GLU A 37 29.72 3.76 -11.39
C GLU A 37 28.95 2.71 -10.56
N ALA A 38 29.32 2.58 -9.29
CA ALA A 38 28.67 1.67 -8.34
C ALA A 38 27.37 2.29 -7.82
N THR A 39 26.23 1.81 -8.31
CA THR A 39 24.90 2.15 -7.75
C THR A 39 24.77 1.61 -6.33
N ILE A 40 25.02 2.45 -5.33
CA ILE A 40 24.83 2.11 -3.92
C ILE A 40 23.32 2.00 -3.66
N TYR A 41 22.85 0.76 -3.55
CA TYR A 41 21.58 0.44 -2.89
C TYR A 41 21.79 0.58 -1.38
N GLU A 42 21.64 1.79 -0.85
CA GLU A 42 21.38 1.95 0.58
C GLU A 42 19.94 1.51 0.85
N SER A 43 19.80 0.44 1.61
CA SER A 43 18.51 -0.01 2.12
C SER A 43 17.98 1.03 3.09
N ALA A 44 16.93 1.76 2.70
CA ALA A 44 16.24 2.73 3.53
C ALA A 44 15.52 2.05 4.72
N SER A 45 16.29 1.65 5.73
CA SER A 45 15.81 1.45 7.09
C SER A 45 15.69 2.81 7.78
N GLU A 46 14.95 3.73 7.18
CA GLU A 46 14.63 5.01 7.80
C GLU A 46 13.66 4.74 8.95
N GLY A 47 14.08 5.07 10.17
CA GLY A 47 13.20 5.01 11.33
C GLY A 47 12.15 6.11 11.20
N LEU A 48 10.87 5.73 11.16
CA LEU A 48 9.75 6.66 11.17
C LEU A 48 9.91 7.66 12.33
N ASP A 49 9.99 8.94 11.99
CA ASP A 49 9.97 10.01 13.00
C ASP A 49 8.59 10.04 13.67
N SER A 50 8.54 10.37 14.96
CA SER A 50 7.31 10.29 15.75
C SER A 50 6.33 11.46 15.52
N SER A 51 6.64 12.38 14.61
CA SER A 51 5.76 13.48 14.21
C SER A 51 4.62 13.04 13.31
N ASP A 52 4.91 12.25 12.29
CA ASP A 52 3.97 12.05 11.17
C ASP A 52 2.84 11.05 11.52
N ILE A 53 3.00 10.33 12.64
CA ILE A 53 1.96 9.47 13.21
C ILE A 53 0.88 10.30 13.91
N SER A 54 1.19 11.46 14.50
CA SER A 54 0.21 12.14 15.37
C SER A 54 -0.97 12.72 14.60
N ASP A 55 -0.72 13.48 13.53
CA ASP A 55 -1.77 14.23 12.79
C ASP A 55 -2.86 13.28 12.25
N SER A 56 -2.45 12.23 11.53
CA SER A 56 -3.38 11.22 10.98
C SER A 56 -4.11 10.43 12.06
N SER A 57 -3.54 10.30 13.26
CA SER A 57 -4.15 9.55 14.37
C SER A 57 -5.10 10.37 15.23
N GLU A 58 -4.91 11.70 15.34
CA GLU A 58 -5.92 12.56 15.96
C GLU A 58 -7.16 12.69 15.06
N ASP A 59 -6.98 12.72 13.73
CA ASP A 59 -8.08 12.64 12.75
C ASP A 59 -8.87 11.31 12.79
N GLU A 60 -8.25 10.19 13.19
CA GLU A 60 -8.95 8.91 13.42
C GLU A 60 -9.63 8.87 14.80
N LEU A 61 -9.00 9.43 15.84
CA LEU A 61 -9.58 9.51 17.17
C LEU A 61 -10.77 10.47 17.26
N ASP A 62 -10.78 11.57 16.51
CA ASP A 62 -11.91 12.51 16.45
C ASP A 62 -13.07 11.94 15.60
N LYS A 63 -12.81 11.07 14.61
CA LYS A 63 -13.86 10.25 13.96
C LYS A 63 -14.46 9.25 14.93
N LEU A 64 -13.64 8.55 15.72
CA LEU A 64 -14.13 7.63 16.75
C LEU A 64 -14.93 8.34 17.85
N ASP A 65 -14.63 9.61 18.15
CA ASP A 65 -15.46 10.45 19.03
C ASP A 65 -16.84 10.77 18.38
N ASP A 66 -16.87 11.08 17.07
CA ASP A 66 -18.11 11.40 16.36
C ASP A 66 -18.95 10.13 16.03
N ASP A 67 -18.34 8.98 15.72
CA ASP A 67 -18.98 7.66 15.57
C ASP A 67 -19.63 7.18 16.89
N GLU A 68 -18.99 7.40 18.04
CA GLU A 68 -19.59 7.09 19.35
C GLU A 68 -20.78 8.04 19.63
N ASP A 69 -20.70 9.32 19.24
CA ASP A 69 -21.79 10.30 19.37
C ASP A 69 -22.99 9.99 18.43
N GLU A 70 -22.83 9.30 17.28
CA GLU A 70 -23.97 8.79 16.49
C GLU A 70 -24.69 7.57 17.14
N LEU A 71 -23.97 6.75 17.92
CA LEU A 71 -24.59 5.63 18.65
C LEU A 71 -25.53 6.11 19.78
N ASP A 72 -25.19 7.22 20.44
CA ASP A 72 -26.01 7.84 21.50
C ASP A 72 -27.42 8.24 21.01
N ASP A 73 -27.52 8.72 19.76
CA ASP A 73 -28.80 9.14 19.16
C ASP A 73 -29.68 7.94 18.72
N LEU A 74 -29.11 6.73 18.61
CA LEU A 74 -29.83 5.50 18.23
C LEU A 74 -30.33 4.70 19.45
N ASP A 75 -29.56 4.61 20.53
CA ASP A 75 -29.92 3.89 21.76
C ASP A 75 -30.90 4.69 22.69
N GLY A 76 -31.54 5.74 22.15
CA GLY A 76 -32.43 6.65 22.88
C GLY A 76 -33.73 6.06 23.46
N ASP A 77 -34.07 4.79 23.18
CA ASP A 77 -35.21 4.08 23.78
C ASP A 77 -34.74 2.84 24.58
N ASP A 78 -34.49 3.08 25.87
CA ASP A 78 -33.97 2.14 26.90
C ASP A 78 -34.78 0.84 27.01
N SER A 79 -34.44 -0.14 26.17
CA SER A 79 -34.98 -1.50 26.12
C SER A 79 -33.89 -2.52 26.47
N SER A 80 -33.35 -2.37 27.68
CA SER A 80 -32.26 -3.14 28.30
C SER A 80 -32.00 -4.55 27.74
N GLU A 81 -30.76 -4.79 27.29
CA GLU A 81 -30.26 -6.10 26.87
C GLU A 81 -30.57 -7.19 27.92
N LYS A 82 -31.05 -8.34 27.45
CA LYS A 82 -31.03 -9.60 28.21
C LYS A 82 -29.99 -10.52 27.60
N ASP A 83 -28.94 -10.81 28.38
CA ASP A 83 -27.93 -11.80 28.01
C ASP A 83 -28.55 -13.15 27.64
N ASN A 84 -28.08 -13.72 26.53
CA ASN A 84 -28.51 -15.03 26.06
C ASN A 84 -27.98 -16.15 26.97
N ALA A 85 -28.90 -16.89 27.61
CA ALA A 85 -28.56 -18.02 28.48
C ALA A 85 -29.66 -19.10 28.50
N ASN A 86 -29.88 -19.78 27.37
CA ASN A 86 -29.87 -21.25 27.27
C ASN A 86 -30.34 -21.73 25.88
N ASP A 87 -29.82 -22.88 25.48
CA ASP A 87 -30.19 -23.63 24.27
C ASP A 87 -30.98 -24.88 24.70
N ALA A 88 -32.19 -25.08 24.17
CA ALA A 88 -33.06 -26.23 24.42
C ALA A 88 -34.19 -26.30 23.38
N GLU A 89 -34.38 -27.49 22.78
CA GLU A 89 -35.35 -27.76 21.70
C GLU A 89 -36.79 -27.97 22.22
N SER A 90 -37.81 -27.55 21.45
CA SER A 90 -38.89 -28.43 20.96
C SER A 90 -40.00 -27.70 20.17
N ASP A 91 -40.23 -28.13 18.93
CA ASP A 91 -41.51 -28.44 18.26
C ASP A 91 -42.74 -27.49 18.31
N ASP A 92 -42.97 -26.83 17.16
CA ASP A 92 -44.14 -26.97 16.24
C ASP A 92 -45.58 -26.44 16.54
N ASP A 93 -46.34 -26.33 15.44
CA ASP A 93 -47.80 -26.19 15.22
C ASP A 93 -48.60 -24.93 15.66
N ASN A 94 -48.84 -24.05 14.67
CA ASN A 94 -50.15 -23.65 14.07
C ASN A 94 -51.37 -23.03 14.83
N ASP A 95 -52.09 -22.25 14.01
CA ASP A 95 -53.55 -21.93 13.98
C ASP A 95 -54.24 -20.96 15.00
N ASN A 96 -54.65 -19.82 14.42
CA ASN A 96 -56.00 -19.22 14.35
C ASN A 96 -56.77 -18.64 15.57
N ASP A 97 -57.11 -17.36 15.39
CA ASP A 97 -58.45 -16.75 15.49
C ASP A 97 -59.11 -16.36 16.84
N GLU A 98 -60.19 -15.59 16.63
CA GLU A 98 -61.25 -15.10 17.54
C GLU A 98 -60.90 -13.96 18.53
N ASP A 99 -61.10 -12.75 17.99
CA ASP A 99 -61.61 -11.55 18.66
C ASP A 99 -62.76 -11.87 19.63
N ASP A 100 -62.59 -11.57 20.93
CA ASP A 100 -63.68 -11.54 21.91
C ASP A 100 -63.61 -10.28 22.79
N SER A 101 -64.76 -9.66 23.00
CA SER A 101 -64.89 -8.22 23.30
C SER A 101 -65.45 -7.94 24.70
N GLU A 102 -64.76 -8.43 25.73
CA GLU A 102 -65.12 -8.15 27.13
C GLU A 102 -64.77 -6.71 27.59
N GLU A 103 -65.79 -5.93 27.95
CA GLU A 103 -65.66 -4.64 28.64
C GLU A 103 -65.02 -4.79 30.04
N LYS A 104 -63.69 -4.84 30.10
CA LYS A 104 -62.95 -4.82 31.37
C LYS A 104 -62.99 -3.42 32.00
N VAL A 105 -63.97 -3.23 32.86
CA VAL A 105 -64.16 -2.07 33.77
C VAL A 105 -62.81 -1.57 34.27
N ALA A 106 -62.46 -0.34 33.93
CA ALA A 106 -61.21 0.28 34.32
C ALA A 106 -61.17 0.50 35.84
N ASP A 107 -60.38 -0.31 36.55
CA ASP A 107 -60.02 -0.10 37.95
C ASP A 107 -59.40 1.31 38.11
N PRO A 108 -60.05 2.23 38.84
CA PRO A 108 -59.57 3.62 38.97
C PRO A 108 -58.21 3.78 39.63
N ASN A 109 -57.63 2.70 40.17
CA ASN A 109 -56.37 2.70 40.90
C ASN A 109 -55.22 1.98 40.14
N LYS A 110 -55.47 1.50 38.91
CA LYS A 110 -54.48 0.75 38.11
C LYS A 110 -53.68 1.68 37.19
N LYS A 111 -52.53 2.16 37.70
CA LYS A 111 -51.62 3.10 37.01
C LYS A 111 -51.33 2.71 35.55
N SER A 112 -51.27 3.72 34.68
CA SER A 112 -50.91 3.56 33.27
C SER A 112 -49.51 2.93 33.09
N SER A 113 -49.28 2.21 31.99
CA SER A 113 -47.94 1.70 31.64
C SER A 113 -46.89 2.82 31.64
N ALA A 114 -47.23 4.00 31.09
CA ALA A 114 -46.34 5.16 31.10
C ALA A 114 -46.03 5.67 32.52
N GLU A 115 -46.99 5.60 33.45
CA GLU A 115 -46.76 5.94 34.86
C GLU A 115 -45.91 4.89 35.57
N GLN A 116 -46.11 3.61 35.26
CA GLN A 116 -45.29 2.52 35.80
C GLN A 116 -43.83 2.63 35.33
N HIS A 117 -43.59 2.90 34.04
CA HIS A 117 -42.24 3.18 33.52
C HIS A 117 -41.65 4.49 34.07
N ALA A 118 -42.46 5.53 34.29
CA ALA A 118 -41.98 6.78 34.92
C ALA A 118 -41.62 6.58 36.40
N GLU A 119 -42.43 5.82 37.15
CA GLU A 119 -42.19 5.47 38.55
C GLU A 119 -40.99 4.53 38.68
N GLN A 120 -40.84 3.54 37.78
CA GLN A 120 -39.68 2.65 37.71
C GLN A 120 -38.41 3.43 37.37
N ARG A 121 -38.43 4.37 36.40
CA ARG A 121 -37.32 5.29 36.12
C ARG A 121 -36.97 6.17 37.32
N LYS A 122 -37.97 6.72 38.04
CA LYS A 122 -37.77 7.46 39.30
C LYS A 122 -37.12 6.61 40.39
N LEU A 123 -37.59 5.38 40.56
CA LEU A 123 -37.14 4.46 41.61
C LEU A 123 -35.73 3.91 41.29
N LEU A 124 -35.40 3.75 40.01
CA LEU A 124 -34.03 3.51 39.53
C LEU A 124 -33.13 4.73 39.75
N ALA A 125 -33.59 5.95 39.47
CA ALA A 125 -32.83 7.17 39.76
C ALA A 125 -32.55 7.34 41.26
N GLU A 126 -33.55 7.14 42.12
CA GLU A 126 -33.34 7.09 43.58
C GLU A 126 -32.37 5.98 44.00
N ARG A 127 -32.40 4.81 43.36
CA ARG A 127 -31.44 3.72 43.62
C ARG A 127 -30.03 4.05 43.13
N LYS A 128 -29.86 4.84 42.06
CA LYS A 128 -28.56 5.41 41.62
C LYS A 128 -28.05 6.40 42.68
N LEU A 129 -28.87 7.38 43.08
CA LEU A 129 -28.55 8.40 44.10
C LEU A 129 -28.30 7.83 45.52
N LYS A 130 -28.86 6.68 45.86
CA LYS A 130 -28.64 5.99 47.16
C LYS A 130 -27.33 5.19 47.23
N ARG A 131 -26.53 5.13 46.16
CA ARG A 131 -25.14 4.63 46.19
C ARG A 131 -24.17 5.80 46.37
N LYS A 132 -23.14 5.64 47.21
CA LYS A 132 -22.14 6.71 47.45
C LYS A 132 -21.53 7.28 46.17
N SER A 133 -21.19 6.43 45.19
CA SER A 133 -20.63 6.86 43.91
C SER A 133 -21.62 7.58 42.98
N GLY A 134 -22.94 7.49 43.22
CA GLY A 134 -23.94 8.11 42.33
C GLY A 134 -23.85 9.64 42.25
N VAL A 135 -23.74 10.30 43.42
CA VAL A 135 -23.61 11.76 43.53
C VAL A 135 -22.27 12.25 42.98
N GLU A 136 -21.21 11.46 43.18
CA GLU A 136 -19.86 11.72 42.65
C GLU A 136 -19.89 11.71 41.11
N VAL A 137 -20.51 10.69 40.51
CA VAL A 137 -20.66 10.52 39.06
C VAL A 137 -21.47 11.66 38.43
N GLU A 138 -22.56 12.13 39.05
CA GLU A 138 -23.31 13.30 38.55
C GLU A 138 -22.49 14.59 38.59
N ARG A 139 -21.69 14.80 39.66
CA ARG A 139 -20.78 15.95 39.75
C ARG A 139 -19.67 15.89 38.69
N ILE A 140 -19.09 14.71 38.49
CA ILE A 140 -18.09 14.41 37.47
C ILE A 140 -18.64 14.73 36.06
N LYS A 141 -19.86 14.29 35.74
CA LYS A 141 -20.55 14.63 34.47
C LYS A 141 -20.78 16.13 34.30
N SER A 142 -21.21 16.83 35.35
CA SER A 142 -21.41 18.29 35.31
C SER A 142 -20.12 19.09 35.08
N LEU A 143 -18.95 18.52 35.40
CA LEU A 143 -17.65 19.10 35.05
C LEU A 143 -17.22 18.70 33.62
N TRP A 144 -17.45 17.44 33.22
CA TRP A 144 -17.15 16.95 31.88
C TRP A 144 -17.95 17.65 30.77
N GLU A 145 -19.22 17.96 31.01
CA GLU A 145 -20.05 18.75 30.07
C GLU A 145 -19.47 20.16 29.80
N LYS A 146 -18.73 20.73 30.75
CA LYS A 146 -18.00 22.01 30.56
C LYS A 146 -16.65 21.81 29.85
N LEU A 147 -16.12 20.59 29.88
CA LEU A 147 -14.85 20.19 29.29
C LEU A 147 -15.01 19.77 27.81
N ARG A 148 -16.10 19.08 27.45
CA ARG A 148 -16.37 18.55 26.09
C ARG A 148 -16.78 19.61 25.06
N VAL A 149 -16.97 20.88 25.45
CA VAL A 149 -17.48 21.94 24.58
C VAL A 149 -16.53 22.18 23.40
N LYS A 150 -16.83 21.61 22.22
CA LYS A 150 -16.00 21.78 21.02
C LYS A 150 -15.95 23.26 20.55
N LYS A 151 -17.02 24.05 20.73
CA LYS A 151 -17.15 25.44 20.22
C LYS A 151 -17.87 26.41 21.19
N PRO A 152 -17.25 27.54 21.61
CA PRO A 152 -15.82 27.82 21.58
C PRO A 152 -15.09 26.91 22.57
N THR A 153 -13.95 26.36 22.15
CA THR A 153 -13.17 25.42 22.96
C THR A 153 -12.65 26.08 24.25
N PRO A 154 -12.77 25.45 25.43
CA PRO A 154 -12.22 25.97 26.69
C PRO A 154 -10.72 26.31 26.56
N PRO A 155 -10.27 27.51 26.97
CA PRO A 155 -8.85 27.86 26.98
C PRO A 155 -8.04 26.85 27.79
N LYS A 156 -6.80 26.56 27.40
CA LYS A 156 -5.98 25.52 28.04
C LYS A 156 -5.96 25.59 29.58
N GLN A 157 -5.78 26.78 30.16
CA GLN A 157 -5.80 26.96 31.62
C GLN A 157 -7.13 26.63 32.32
N VAL A 158 -8.26 26.64 31.59
CA VAL A 158 -9.58 26.22 32.08
C VAL A 158 -9.74 24.73 31.88
N ARG A 159 -9.32 24.21 30.72
CA ARG A 159 -9.31 22.78 30.38
C ARG A 159 -8.50 21.96 31.39
N ASP A 160 -7.25 22.38 31.63
CA ASP A 160 -6.31 21.71 32.54
C ASP A 160 -6.91 21.66 33.98
N LYS A 161 -7.53 22.75 34.45
CA LYS A 161 -8.24 22.80 35.75
C LYS A 161 -9.47 21.90 35.82
N LEU A 162 -10.29 21.85 34.76
CA LEU A 162 -11.43 20.94 34.71
C LEU A 162 -10.96 19.49 34.74
N CYS A 163 -9.88 19.16 34.05
CA CYS A 163 -9.24 17.84 34.12
C CYS A 163 -8.69 17.54 35.53
N ASP A 164 -8.11 18.51 36.24
CA ASP A 164 -7.70 18.36 37.64
C ASP A 164 -8.90 18.10 38.58
N GLU A 165 -9.96 18.90 38.47
CA GLU A 165 -11.17 18.75 39.30
C GLU A 165 -11.91 17.43 39.02
N ILE A 166 -11.96 16.98 37.77
CA ILE A 166 -12.54 15.68 37.40
C ILE A 166 -11.66 14.54 37.91
N TRP A 167 -10.33 14.63 37.74
CA TRP A 167 -9.37 13.61 38.19
C TRP A 167 -9.47 13.35 39.70
N GLU A 168 -9.48 14.40 40.51
CA GLU A 168 -9.53 14.26 41.97
C GLU A 168 -10.85 13.65 42.49
N LEU A 169 -11.92 13.68 41.69
CA LEU A 169 -13.20 13.01 41.96
C LEU A 169 -13.28 11.61 41.34
N SER A 170 -12.60 11.34 40.22
CA SER A 170 -12.72 10.10 39.46
C SER A 170 -11.75 9.00 39.89
N LYS A 171 -10.55 9.35 40.38
CA LYS A 171 -9.44 8.43 40.65
C LYS A 171 -9.81 7.21 41.52
N ASP A 172 -10.62 7.41 42.56
CA ASP A 172 -11.03 6.35 43.50
C ASP A 172 -12.24 5.53 42.99
N VAL A 173 -12.76 5.85 41.79
CA VAL A 173 -13.98 5.25 41.19
C VAL A 173 -13.84 4.95 39.69
N ILE A 174 -12.62 4.86 39.13
CA ILE A 174 -12.38 4.68 37.68
C ILE A 174 -13.11 3.44 37.13
N ASP A 175 -12.96 2.28 37.78
CA ASP A 175 -13.66 1.03 37.43
C ASP A 175 -15.20 1.21 37.36
N ASP A 176 -15.75 2.00 38.28
CA ASP A 176 -17.18 2.29 38.39
C ASP A 176 -17.62 3.32 37.31
N LEU A 177 -16.71 4.10 36.73
CA LEU A 177 -17.01 5.04 35.63
C LEU A 177 -16.93 4.37 34.25
N VAL A 178 -15.91 3.53 34.03
CA VAL A 178 -15.57 3.01 32.70
C VAL A 178 -16.60 2.00 32.16
N MET A 179 -17.17 1.17 33.03
CA MET A 179 -18.14 0.13 32.64
C MET A 179 -19.57 0.66 32.39
N LYS A 180 -19.74 1.97 32.19
CA LYS A 180 -21.05 2.63 31.96
C LYS A 180 -20.92 3.56 30.75
N HIS A 181 -21.80 3.37 29.76
CA HIS A 181 -21.93 4.21 28.56
C HIS A 181 -21.88 5.71 28.87
N ASP A 182 -22.65 6.17 29.86
CA ASP A 182 -22.77 7.61 30.15
C ASP A 182 -21.57 8.19 30.95
N SER A 183 -20.57 7.39 31.32
CA SER A 183 -19.34 7.87 32.00
C SER A 183 -18.01 7.35 31.45
N SER A 184 -18.01 6.41 30.48
CA SER A 184 -16.81 5.97 29.76
C SER A 184 -16.11 7.17 29.10
N ARG A 185 -16.85 7.99 28.35
CA ARG A 185 -16.39 9.22 27.68
C ARG A 185 -15.66 10.20 28.61
N VAL A 186 -16.03 10.25 29.89
CA VAL A 186 -15.33 11.11 30.87
C VAL A 186 -13.89 10.63 31.09
N VAL A 187 -13.70 9.33 31.25
CA VAL A 187 -12.37 8.73 31.40
C VAL A 187 -11.59 8.79 30.09
N GLN A 188 -12.26 8.62 28.93
CA GLN A 188 -11.64 8.86 27.61
C GLN A 188 -11.09 10.30 27.49
N THR A 189 -11.88 11.29 27.92
CA THR A 189 -11.51 12.71 27.88
C THR A 189 -10.40 13.03 28.88
N LEU A 190 -10.41 12.41 30.06
CA LEU A 190 -9.28 12.46 31.00
C LEU A 190 -8.01 11.93 30.34
N VAL A 191 -8.04 10.75 29.71
CA VAL A 191 -6.85 10.17 29.06
C VAL A 191 -6.28 11.11 27.98
N LYS A 192 -7.13 11.72 27.13
CA LYS A 192 -6.71 12.70 26.12
C LYS A 192 -5.91 13.88 26.72
N TYR A 193 -6.36 14.45 27.85
CA TYR A 193 -5.75 15.66 28.44
C TYR A 193 -4.85 15.47 29.68
N ALA A 194 -4.78 14.27 30.26
CA ALA A 194 -4.03 14.00 31.48
C ALA A 194 -2.49 13.95 31.26
N SER A 195 -1.75 14.18 32.35
CA SER A 195 -0.31 13.91 32.43
C SER A 195 0.00 12.41 32.34
N ALA A 196 1.23 12.06 31.93
CA ALA A 196 1.69 10.67 31.83
C ALA A 196 1.41 9.88 33.11
N ASP A 197 1.84 10.40 34.28
CA ASP A 197 1.63 9.79 35.60
C ASP A 197 0.16 9.43 35.89
N ARG A 198 -0.79 10.27 35.44
CA ARG A 198 -2.23 10.03 35.57
C ARG A 198 -2.74 8.99 34.56
N ARG A 199 -2.24 9.01 33.31
CA ARG A 199 -2.57 7.97 32.32
C ARG A 199 -2.08 6.61 32.81
N ASP A 200 -0.86 6.54 33.31
CA ASP A 200 -0.29 5.32 33.88
C ASP A 200 -1.03 4.89 35.16
N ALA A 201 -1.55 5.82 35.98
CA ALA A 201 -2.48 5.49 37.07
C ALA A 201 -3.78 4.85 36.55
N ILE A 202 -4.49 5.49 35.61
CA ILE A 202 -5.72 4.94 34.97
C ILE A 202 -5.46 3.54 34.41
N VAL A 203 -4.32 3.32 33.76
CA VAL A 203 -3.90 2.01 33.28
C VAL A 203 -3.74 1.04 34.46
N ASN A 204 -2.97 1.38 35.50
CA ASN A 204 -2.77 0.51 36.65
C ASN A 204 -4.08 0.13 37.38
N ASP A 205 -5.02 1.06 37.50
CA ASP A 205 -6.31 0.84 38.17
C ASP A 205 -7.24 -0.07 37.36
N LEU A 206 -7.21 0.01 36.03
CA LEU A 206 -8.01 -0.83 35.12
C LEU A 206 -7.47 -2.26 34.90
N LYS A 207 -6.41 -2.66 35.61
CA LYS A 207 -5.83 -4.01 35.52
C LYS A 207 -6.82 -5.09 35.95
N GLY A 208 -6.91 -6.15 35.16
CA GLY A 208 -7.89 -7.23 35.27
C GLY A 208 -9.18 -6.98 34.48
N ASN A 209 -9.39 -5.76 33.97
CA ASN A 209 -10.61 -5.38 33.25
C ASN A 209 -10.43 -5.20 31.74
N TYR A 210 -9.22 -5.15 31.17
CA TYR A 210 -9.05 -4.82 29.75
C TYR A 210 -9.75 -5.78 28.79
N TYR A 211 -9.86 -7.07 29.14
CA TYR A 211 -10.64 -8.01 28.32
C TYR A 211 -12.11 -7.58 28.23
N LYS A 212 -12.71 -7.12 29.34
CA LYS A 212 -14.10 -6.63 29.37
C LYS A 212 -14.24 -5.37 28.52
N LEU A 213 -13.25 -4.47 28.60
CA LEU A 213 -13.20 -3.25 27.80
C LEU A 213 -13.13 -3.59 26.30
N ALA A 214 -12.23 -4.49 25.90
CA ALA A 214 -12.10 -4.96 24.53
C ALA A 214 -13.38 -5.61 23.98
N THR A 215 -14.21 -6.23 24.83
CA THR A 215 -15.51 -6.79 24.43
C THR A 215 -16.69 -5.82 24.57
N SER A 216 -16.48 -4.59 25.04
CA SER A 216 -17.56 -3.63 25.27
C SER A 216 -17.66 -2.61 24.15
N SER A 217 -18.87 -2.36 23.65
CA SER A 217 -19.18 -1.34 22.63
C SER A 217 -18.59 0.03 22.98
N TYR A 218 -18.62 0.41 24.26
CA TYR A 218 -18.12 1.67 24.80
C TYR A 218 -16.70 1.54 25.38
N GLY A 219 -16.39 0.40 26.00
CA GLY A 219 -15.08 0.16 26.63
C GLY A 219 -13.92 0.09 25.64
N LYS A 220 -14.18 -0.31 24.38
CA LYS A 220 -13.17 -0.40 23.32
C LYS A 220 -12.50 0.97 23.05
N PHE A 221 -13.28 2.05 23.00
CA PHE A 221 -12.77 3.39 22.66
C PHE A 221 -11.82 3.93 23.73
N LEU A 222 -12.11 3.66 25.02
CA LEU A 222 -11.16 3.94 26.09
C LEU A 222 -9.89 3.10 25.96
N LEU A 223 -10.01 1.80 25.64
CA LEU A 223 -8.84 0.94 25.51
C LEU A 223 -7.93 1.38 24.36
N VAL A 224 -8.50 1.79 23.21
CA VAL A 224 -7.77 2.42 22.09
C VAL A 224 -7.10 3.72 22.53
N LYS A 225 -7.80 4.59 23.28
CA LYS A 225 -7.19 5.84 23.80
C LYS A 225 -6.10 5.60 24.85
N LEU A 226 -6.19 4.55 25.67
CA LEU A 226 -5.13 4.14 26.60
C LEU A 226 -3.90 3.60 25.85
N LEU A 227 -4.11 2.85 24.78
CA LEU A 227 -3.03 2.41 23.90
C LEU A 227 -2.38 3.59 23.17
N HIS A 228 -3.17 4.49 22.60
CA HIS A 228 -2.67 5.67 21.91
C HIS A 228 -1.88 6.60 22.86
N TYR A 229 -2.53 7.12 23.91
CA TYR A 229 -1.96 8.15 24.78
C TYR A 229 -1.03 7.63 25.89
N GLY A 230 -0.99 6.31 26.14
CA GLY A 230 -0.22 5.68 27.21
C GLY A 230 1.28 5.55 26.93
N SER A 231 2.05 5.35 28.00
CA SER A 231 3.48 5.00 27.96
C SER A 231 3.74 3.64 27.31
N LYS A 232 5.00 3.33 26.98
CA LYS A 232 5.36 2.01 26.41
C LYS A 232 5.10 0.88 27.42
N GLU A 233 5.35 1.20 28.68
CA GLU A 233 5.13 0.39 29.86
C GLU A 233 3.63 0.11 30.05
N SER A 234 2.78 1.12 29.87
CA SER A 234 1.31 0.98 29.88
C SER A 234 0.79 0.14 28.71
N ARG A 235 1.32 0.32 27.49
CA ARG A 235 1.00 -0.54 26.33
C ARG A 235 1.41 -1.99 26.58
N GLU A 236 2.59 -2.22 27.15
CA GLU A 236 3.05 -3.56 27.51
C GLU A 236 2.17 -4.21 28.59
N VAL A 237 1.72 -3.46 29.60
CA VAL A 237 0.74 -3.92 30.60
C VAL A 237 -0.54 -4.43 29.93
N ILE A 238 -1.12 -3.65 29.01
CA ILE A 238 -2.35 -4.02 28.30
C ILE A 238 -2.13 -5.28 27.45
N ILE A 239 -1.08 -5.30 26.63
CA ILE A 239 -0.74 -6.44 25.74
C ILE A 239 -0.51 -7.73 26.55
N ASN A 240 0.17 -7.64 27.70
CA ASN A 240 0.44 -8.80 28.54
C ASN A 240 -0.81 -9.37 29.23
N GLU A 241 -1.83 -8.55 29.54
CA GLU A 241 -3.08 -9.04 30.11
C GLU A 241 -4.03 -9.62 29.05
N LEU A 242 -4.01 -9.09 27.81
CA LEU A 242 -4.86 -9.58 26.72
C LEU A 242 -4.32 -10.86 26.06
N HIS A 243 -3.04 -11.18 26.27
CA HIS A 243 -2.47 -12.48 25.92
C HIS A 243 -3.20 -13.64 26.63
N GLY A 244 -3.30 -14.78 25.93
CA GLY A 244 -4.14 -15.91 26.30
C GLY A 244 -5.62 -15.73 25.97
N LYS A 245 -6.02 -14.55 25.46
CA LYS A 245 -7.41 -14.17 25.17
C LYS A 245 -7.61 -13.61 23.76
N LEU A 246 -6.55 -13.31 23.00
CA LEU A 246 -6.57 -12.79 21.63
C LEU A 246 -7.38 -13.71 20.70
N ARG A 247 -7.19 -15.04 20.79
CA ARG A 247 -7.94 -16.03 19.99
C ARG A 247 -9.45 -16.09 20.34
N LYS A 248 -9.86 -15.50 21.46
CA LYS A 248 -11.27 -15.30 21.84
C LYS A 248 -11.77 -13.93 21.38
N LEU A 249 -10.95 -12.89 21.51
CA LEU A 249 -11.24 -11.53 21.07
C LEU A 249 -11.41 -11.44 19.54
N MET A 250 -10.59 -12.15 18.74
CA MET A 250 -10.76 -12.31 17.28
C MET A 250 -12.07 -12.98 16.84
N ARG A 251 -12.87 -13.50 17.80
CA ARG A 251 -14.21 -14.06 17.57
C ARG A 251 -15.32 -13.20 18.19
N HIS A 252 -14.98 -12.05 18.76
CA HIS A 252 -15.90 -11.05 19.29
C HIS A 252 -16.04 -9.89 18.28
N LYS A 253 -17.24 -9.35 18.09
CA LYS A 253 -17.49 -8.23 17.16
C LYS A 253 -16.55 -7.05 17.47
N GLU A 254 -16.66 -6.50 18.67
CA GLU A 254 -15.82 -5.37 19.10
C GLU A 254 -14.35 -5.75 19.37
N GLY A 255 -14.10 -6.95 19.90
CA GLY A 255 -12.77 -7.36 20.35
C GLY A 255 -11.81 -7.71 19.21
N ALA A 256 -12.32 -8.01 18.02
CA ALA A 256 -11.48 -8.27 16.86
C ALA A 256 -10.80 -6.97 16.37
N TYR A 257 -11.52 -5.83 16.34
CA TYR A 257 -10.94 -4.52 16.04
C TYR A 257 -9.84 -4.15 17.03
N VAL A 258 -10.08 -4.31 18.33
CA VAL A 258 -9.08 -4.05 19.37
C VAL A 258 -7.81 -4.90 19.19
N VAL A 259 -7.94 -6.16 18.75
CA VAL A 259 -6.78 -7.02 18.47
C VAL A 259 -6.06 -6.63 17.18
N GLU A 260 -6.77 -6.14 16.17
CA GLU A 260 -6.17 -5.58 14.95
C GLU A 260 -5.42 -4.27 15.26
N ASP A 261 -6.01 -3.31 15.99
CA ASP A 261 -5.34 -2.08 16.43
C ASP A 261 -4.07 -2.39 17.24
N LEU A 262 -4.19 -3.32 18.21
CA LEU A 262 -3.07 -3.82 19.01
C LEU A 262 -1.97 -4.42 18.14
N PHE A 263 -2.34 -5.16 17.09
CA PHE A 263 -1.39 -5.72 16.14
C PHE A 263 -0.76 -4.61 15.32
N VAL A 264 -1.52 -3.94 14.46
CA VAL A 264 -1.05 -2.99 13.45
C VAL A 264 -0.25 -1.84 14.07
N LEU A 265 -0.87 -1.11 15.00
CA LEU A 265 -0.40 0.20 15.49
C LEU A 265 0.51 0.10 16.71
N TYR A 266 0.20 -0.80 17.66
CA TYR A 266 0.79 -0.76 19.00
C TYR A 266 1.83 -1.85 19.30
N SER A 267 1.91 -2.92 18.50
CA SER A 267 2.82 -4.05 18.74
C SER A 267 4.13 -3.99 17.96
N THR A 268 5.23 -4.16 18.68
CA THR A 268 6.55 -4.46 18.09
C THR A 268 6.52 -5.78 17.32
N ALA A 269 7.49 -6.01 16.42
CA ALA A 269 7.61 -7.27 15.68
C ALA A 269 7.63 -8.52 16.58
N ALA A 270 8.26 -8.44 17.77
CA ALA A 270 8.28 -9.54 18.75
C ALA A 270 6.90 -9.79 19.38
N GLN A 271 6.11 -8.74 19.62
CA GLN A 271 4.73 -8.84 20.10
C GLN A 271 3.80 -9.35 18.99
N LYS A 272 3.89 -8.83 17.75
CA LYS A 272 3.16 -9.35 16.57
C LYS A 272 3.35 -10.86 16.43
N GLN A 273 4.59 -11.34 16.53
CA GLN A 273 4.91 -12.77 16.52
C GLN A 273 4.37 -13.54 17.74
N GLN A 274 4.32 -12.93 18.95
CA GLN A 274 3.66 -13.55 20.11
C GLN A 274 2.14 -13.68 19.92
N MET A 275 1.49 -12.67 19.34
CA MET A 275 0.05 -12.68 19.08
C MET A 275 -0.34 -13.80 18.10
N LEU A 276 0.42 -13.98 17.02
CA LEU A 276 0.19 -15.03 16.03
C LEU A 276 0.35 -16.44 16.62
N ARG A 277 1.38 -16.67 17.46
CA ARG A 277 1.57 -17.97 18.14
C ARG A 277 0.35 -18.39 18.96
N GLU A 278 -0.42 -17.46 19.52
CA GLU A 278 -1.64 -17.80 20.27
C GLU A 278 -2.68 -18.55 19.41
N PHE A 279 -2.71 -18.31 18.10
CA PHE A 279 -3.64 -18.98 17.18
C PHE A 279 -3.21 -20.41 16.85
N TRP A 280 -1.95 -20.78 17.13
CA TRP A 280 -1.45 -22.15 16.99
C TRP A 280 -2.10 -23.11 18.02
N GLY A 281 -2.50 -22.60 19.19
CA GLY A 281 -3.28 -23.37 20.17
C GLY A 281 -3.06 -23.00 21.64
N ALA A 282 -3.76 -23.73 22.52
CA ALA A 282 -3.77 -23.47 23.96
C ALA A 282 -2.38 -23.55 24.63
N GLU A 283 -1.46 -24.38 24.11
CA GLU A 283 -0.05 -24.42 24.56
C GLU A 283 0.59 -23.04 24.48
N TYR A 284 0.50 -22.39 23.32
CA TYR A 284 1.11 -21.10 23.01
C TYR A 284 0.34 -19.92 23.61
N ALA A 285 -0.93 -20.12 23.96
CA ALA A 285 -1.75 -19.16 24.70
C ALA A 285 -1.45 -19.11 26.20
N VAL A 286 -0.98 -20.23 26.78
CA VAL A 286 -0.63 -20.34 28.21
C VAL A 286 0.87 -20.13 28.43
N PHE A 287 1.70 -20.66 27.54
CA PHE A 287 3.16 -20.59 27.63
C PHE A 287 3.72 -19.58 26.61
N LYS A 288 3.81 -18.31 27.01
CA LYS A 288 4.28 -17.15 26.20
C LYS A 288 5.57 -17.42 25.40
N ASP A 289 6.49 -18.20 25.96
CA ASP A 289 7.78 -18.54 25.34
C ASP A 289 7.77 -19.84 24.50
N SER A 290 6.68 -20.62 24.49
CA SER A 290 6.55 -21.76 23.56
C SER A 290 6.62 -21.28 22.11
N GLY A 291 7.37 -22.01 21.27
CA GLY A 291 7.62 -21.65 19.87
C GLY A 291 8.42 -20.36 19.64
N LYS A 292 8.90 -19.68 20.69
CA LYS A 292 9.62 -18.41 20.57
C LYS A 292 10.94 -18.57 19.81
N GLY A 293 11.14 -17.75 18.79
CA GLY A 293 12.32 -17.81 17.93
C GLY A 293 12.29 -18.91 16.87
N LYS A 294 11.17 -19.65 16.75
CA LYS A 294 10.91 -20.60 15.67
C LYS A 294 9.83 -20.06 14.74
N THR A 295 9.93 -20.42 13.47
CA THR A 295 8.84 -20.30 12.48
C THR A 295 7.76 -21.37 12.74
N ILE A 296 6.55 -21.17 12.22
CA ILE A 296 5.48 -22.17 12.29
C ILE A 296 5.91 -23.53 11.69
N ASN A 297 6.67 -23.52 10.59
CA ASN A 297 7.13 -24.74 9.92
C ASN A 297 8.03 -25.58 10.82
N GLU A 298 9.04 -24.97 11.45
CA GLU A 298 9.92 -25.65 12.42
C GLU A 298 9.16 -26.23 13.63
N VAL A 299 8.00 -25.68 13.97
CA VAL A 299 7.16 -26.15 15.09
C VAL A 299 6.21 -27.27 14.67
N VAL A 300 5.66 -27.24 13.46
CA VAL A 300 4.85 -28.36 12.93
C VAL A 300 5.70 -29.53 12.43
N ASP A 301 7.00 -29.31 12.20
CA ASP A 301 7.99 -30.35 11.92
C ASP A 301 8.42 -31.13 13.18
N GLU A 302 8.15 -30.62 14.40
CA GLU A 302 8.43 -31.33 15.66
C GLU A 302 7.63 -32.64 15.80
N SER A 303 6.35 -32.64 15.42
CA SER A 303 5.52 -33.86 15.39
C SER A 303 4.29 -33.71 14.50
N ALA A 304 3.80 -34.84 13.97
CA ALA A 304 2.56 -34.90 13.19
C ALA A 304 1.33 -34.46 14.01
N GLU A 305 1.32 -34.75 15.32
CA GLU A 305 0.26 -34.35 16.26
C GLU A 305 0.24 -32.83 16.44
N LYS A 306 1.41 -32.19 16.64
CA LYS A 306 1.52 -30.72 16.68
C LYS A 306 1.05 -30.10 15.38
N ARG A 307 1.43 -30.66 14.21
CA ARG A 307 0.93 -30.18 12.91
C ARG A 307 -0.58 -30.19 12.82
N GLN A 308 -1.21 -31.32 13.13
CA GLN A 308 -2.68 -31.46 13.06
C GLN A 308 -3.38 -30.48 14.01
N LEU A 309 -2.90 -30.35 15.25
CA LEU A 309 -3.45 -29.43 16.24
C LEU A 309 -3.31 -27.96 15.81
N ILE A 310 -2.14 -27.56 15.29
CA ILE A 310 -1.85 -26.18 14.86
C ILE A 310 -2.67 -25.82 13.61
N MET A 311 -2.74 -26.72 12.62
CA MET A 311 -3.57 -26.53 11.42
C MET A 311 -5.06 -26.39 11.78
N ALA A 312 -5.59 -27.28 12.63
CA ALA A 312 -6.98 -27.22 13.07
C ALA A 312 -7.28 -25.95 13.89
N ASN A 313 -6.32 -25.49 14.72
CA ASN A 313 -6.49 -24.26 15.48
C ASN A 313 -6.46 -23.00 14.60
N LEU A 314 -5.56 -22.93 13.62
CA LEU A 314 -5.51 -21.84 12.65
C LEU A 314 -6.79 -21.82 11.80
N ALA A 315 -7.12 -22.92 11.12
CA ALA A 315 -8.30 -23.03 10.27
C ALA A 315 -9.59 -22.64 11.03
N GLY A 316 -9.82 -23.23 12.22
CA GLY A 316 -10.98 -22.92 13.04
C GLY A 316 -11.01 -21.50 13.65
N THR A 317 -9.88 -20.78 13.67
CA THR A 317 -9.85 -19.35 14.01
C THR A 317 -10.16 -18.51 12.78
N ILE A 318 -9.50 -18.82 11.66
CA ILE A 318 -9.62 -18.09 10.40
C ILE A 318 -11.08 -18.12 9.90
N THR A 319 -11.69 -19.31 9.80
CA THR A 319 -13.11 -19.46 9.42
C THR A 319 -14.04 -18.69 10.36
N ALA A 320 -13.76 -18.67 11.66
CA ALA A 320 -14.59 -17.96 12.64
C ALA A 320 -14.46 -16.43 12.59
N SER A 321 -13.34 -15.89 12.08
CA SER A 321 -13.13 -14.46 11.87
C SER A 321 -13.64 -14.00 10.48
N VAL A 322 -13.43 -14.80 9.43
CA VAL A 322 -14.01 -14.55 8.08
C VAL A 322 -15.54 -14.52 8.14
N ASN A 323 -16.16 -15.51 8.79
CA ASN A 323 -17.61 -15.58 8.97
C ASN A 323 -18.20 -14.45 9.87
N LYS A 324 -17.35 -13.55 10.39
CA LYS A 324 -17.74 -12.37 11.18
C LYS A 324 -17.36 -11.04 10.51
N GLY A 325 -16.92 -11.07 9.25
CA GLY A 325 -16.54 -9.88 8.49
C GLY A 325 -15.15 -9.32 8.84
N SER A 326 -14.37 -9.99 9.70
CA SER A 326 -13.01 -9.56 10.04
C SER A 326 -11.96 -9.94 8.98
N THR A 327 -12.40 -10.25 7.75
CA THR A 327 -11.55 -10.81 6.68
C THR A 327 -10.34 -9.93 6.37
N GLY A 328 -10.54 -8.61 6.24
CA GLY A 328 -9.51 -7.65 5.84
C GLY A 328 -8.46 -7.29 6.90
N PHE A 329 -8.49 -7.91 8.09
CA PHE A 329 -7.57 -7.57 9.19
C PHE A 329 -6.15 -8.14 8.94
N GLN A 330 -5.13 -7.31 9.10
CA GLN A 330 -3.72 -7.65 8.93
C GLN A 330 -3.25 -8.79 9.85
N ILE A 331 -3.75 -8.86 11.10
CA ILE A 331 -3.44 -10.00 11.98
C ILE A 331 -4.01 -11.31 11.42
N LEU A 332 -5.19 -11.25 10.78
CA LEU A 332 -5.81 -12.40 10.15
C LEU A 332 -5.06 -12.77 8.86
N HIS A 333 -4.66 -11.81 8.03
CA HIS A 333 -3.82 -12.06 6.86
C HIS A 333 -2.48 -12.71 7.22
N ALA A 334 -1.83 -12.27 8.31
CA ALA A 334 -0.60 -12.89 8.80
C ALA A 334 -0.83 -14.33 9.29
N ALA A 335 -1.94 -14.61 9.99
CA ALA A 335 -2.32 -15.97 10.39
C ALA A 335 -2.66 -16.87 9.19
N MET A 336 -3.31 -16.32 8.16
CA MET A 336 -3.56 -16.99 6.88
C MET A 336 -2.25 -17.31 6.15
N LYS A 337 -1.27 -16.40 6.15
CA LYS A 337 0.08 -16.61 5.56
C LYS A 337 0.82 -17.75 6.27
N GLU A 338 0.76 -17.81 7.61
CA GLU A 338 1.28 -18.95 8.36
C GLU A 338 0.57 -20.26 7.98
N TYR A 339 -0.76 -20.28 7.94
CA TYR A 339 -1.54 -21.45 7.55
C TYR A 339 -1.21 -21.93 6.13
N VAL A 340 -1.14 -21.03 5.15
CA VAL A 340 -0.72 -21.30 3.77
C VAL A 340 0.71 -21.83 3.69
N SER A 341 1.62 -21.36 4.54
CA SER A 341 3.00 -21.89 4.58
C SER A 341 3.03 -23.37 4.99
N VAL A 342 2.18 -23.78 5.93
CA VAL A 342 2.04 -25.19 6.34
C VAL A 342 1.30 -26.01 5.29
N LEU A 343 0.27 -25.46 4.64
CA LEU A 343 -0.44 -26.13 3.54
C LEU A 343 0.49 -26.42 2.35
N THR A 344 1.34 -25.45 1.97
CA THR A 344 2.26 -25.58 0.82
C THR A 344 3.48 -26.46 1.07
N ALA A 345 3.75 -26.85 2.32
CA ALA A 345 4.82 -27.80 2.64
C ALA A 345 4.54 -29.23 2.11
N ASP A 346 3.27 -29.60 1.94
CA ASP A 346 2.83 -30.88 1.36
C ASP A 346 1.45 -30.72 0.68
N VAL A 347 1.47 -30.23 -0.56
CA VAL A 347 0.26 -29.91 -1.34
C VAL A 347 -0.59 -31.14 -1.67
N GLU A 348 -0.01 -32.34 -1.70
CA GLU A 348 -0.78 -33.56 -1.97
C GLU A 348 -1.57 -34.01 -0.74
N LYS A 349 -0.92 -34.06 0.43
CA LYS A 349 -1.55 -34.42 1.70
C LYS A 349 -2.55 -33.39 2.19
N ASN A 350 -2.31 -32.11 1.93
CA ASN A 350 -3.14 -31.00 2.39
C ASN A 350 -4.26 -30.61 1.41
N GLU A 351 -4.48 -31.37 0.33
CA GLU A 351 -5.41 -31.02 -0.76
C GLU A 351 -6.83 -30.65 -0.27
N SER A 352 -7.42 -31.40 0.66
CA SER A 352 -8.77 -31.09 1.18
C SER A 352 -8.81 -29.72 1.86
N ALA A 353 -7.89 -29.50 2.81
CA ALA A 353 -7.74 -28.24 3.53
C ALA A 353 -7.41 -27.06 2.61
N ILE A 354 -6.72 -27.29 1.49
CA ILE A 354 -6.50 -26.30 0.43
C ILE A 354 -7.81 -25.97 -0.28
N ARG A 355 -8.63 -26.96 -0.68
CA ARG A 355 -9.92 -26.72 -1.35
C ARG A 355 -10.92 -26.01 -0.43
N GLU A 356 -11.05 -26.47 0.81
CA GLU A 356 -11.89 -25.87 1.86
C GLU A 356 -11.50 -24.40 2.12
N PHE A 357 -10.20 -24.10 2.18
CA PHE A 357 -9.72 -22.74 2.43
C PHE A 357 -9.81 -21.82 1.21
N ILE A 358 -9.71 -22.37 -0.01
CA ILE A 358 -10.04 -21.64 -1.23
C ILE A 358 -11.54 -21.34 -1.29
N GLU A 359 -12.41 -22.30 -0.94
CA GLU A 359 -13.87 -22.11 -0.94
C GLU A 359 -14.31 -21.05 0.07
N LEU A 360 -13.77 -21.08 1.30
CA LEU A 360 -14.01 -20.05 2.33
C LEU A 360 -13.69 -18.62 1.84
N LEU A 361 -12.65 -18.46 1.03
CA LEU A 361 -12.14 -17.15 0.63
C LEU A 361 -12.51 -16.73 -0.79
N ALA A 362 -13.02 -17.61 -1.66
CA ALA A 362 -13.12 -17.37 -3.10
C ALA A 362 -13.88 -16.09 -3.49
N GLU A 363 -14.85 -15.65 -2.67
CA GLU A 363 -15.62 -14.41 -2.89
C GLU A 363 -15.05 -13.20 -2.11
N GLN A 364 -14.15 -13.44 -1.15
CA GLN A 364 -13.62 -12.49 -0.18
C GLN A 364 -12.24 -11.89 -0.57
N PHE A 365 -11.62 -12.31 -1.67
CA PHE A 365 -10.24 -11.93 -2.02
C PHE A 365 -9.98 -10.41 -2.06
N ALA A 366 -10.98 -9.60 -2.43
CA ALA A 366 -10.87 -8.14 -2.43
C ALA A 366 -10.44 -7.56 -1.07
N GLU A 367 -10.89 -8.18 0.03
CA GLU A 367 -10.50 -7.78 1.40
C GLU A 367 -9.03 -8.09 1.71
N LEU A 368 -8.45 -9.13 1.06
CA LEU A 368 -7.08 -9.57 1.33
C LEU A 368 -6.01 -8.80 0.54
N VAL A 369 -6.29 -8.50 -0.73
CA VAL A 369 -5.26 -8.06 -1.70
C VAL A 369 -4.58 -6.72 -1.38
N HIS A 370 -5.12 -5.94 -0.43
CA HIS A 370 -4.60 -4.61 -0.11
C HIS A 370 -3.37 -4.62 0.82
N THR A 371 -2.95 -5.79 1.31
CA THR A 371 -1.81 -5.98 2.24
C THR A 371 -0.75 -6.92 1.65
N GLN A 372 0.48 -6.88 2.16
CA GLN A 372 1.53 -7.81 1.71
C GLN A 372 1.12 -9.26 2.01
N GLU A 373 0.85 -9.58 3.28
CA GLU A 373 0.41 -10.91 3.75
C GLU A 373 -0.81 -11.44 2.98
N GLY A 374 -1.85 -10.63 2.82
CA GLY A 374 -3.08 -11.02 2.15
C GLY A 374 -2.90 -11.21 0.63
N SER A 375 -2.03 -10.42 0.00
CA SER A 375 -1.65 -10.64 -1.41
C SER A 375 -0.81 -11.92 -1.61
N GLU A 376 0.05 -12.27 -0.64
CA GLU A 376 0.80 -13.53 -0.66
C GLU A 376 -0.13 -14.74 -0.51
N VAL A 377 -1.11 -14.66 0.39
CA VAL A 377 -2.18 -15.66 0.56
C VAL A 377 -2.99 -15.78 -0.73
N ALA A 378 -3.55 -14.69 -1.25
CA ALA A 378 -4.36 -14.68 -2.46
C ALA A 378 -3.60 -15.25 -3.67
N SER A 379 -2.36 -14.83 -3.89
CA SER A 379 -1.53 -15.31 -5.00
C SER A 379 -1.20 -16.80 -4.87
N THR A 380 -0.87 -17.27 -3.66
CA THR A 380 -0.61 -18.69 -3.41
C THR A 380 -1.86 -19.54 -3.62
N LEU A 381 -3.02 -19.07 -3.16
CA LEU A 381 -4.29 -19.77 -3.36
C LEU A 381 -4.73 -19.76 -4.83
N ILE A 382 -4.48 -18.69 -5.61
CA ILE A 382 -4.70 -18.67 -7.07
C ILE A 382 -3.80 -19.69 -7.78
N ALA A 383 -2.55 -19.87 -7.36
CA ALA A 383 -1.67 -20.91 -7.89
C ALA A 383 -2.20 -22.32 -7.59
N LEU A 384 -2.71 -22.55 -6.37
CA LEU A 384 -3.27 -23.84 -5.93
C LEU A 384 -4.71 -24.10 -6.42
N ALA A 385 -5.44 -23.08 -6.88
CA ALA A 385 -6.83 -23.17 -7.31
C ALA A 385 -7.00 -23.84 -8.68
N ASN A 386 -8.06 -24.63 -8.83
CA ASN A 386 -8.46 -25.21 -10.11
C ASN A 386 -9.26 -24.22 -10.98
N ALA A 387 -9.63 -24.63 -12.20
CA ALA A 387 -10.34 -23.77 -13.16
C ALA A 387 -11.75 -23.33 -12.70
N LYS A 388 -12.43 -24.09 -11.83
CA LYS A 388 -13.73 -23.70 -11.25
C LYS A 388 -13.52 -22.61 -10.19
N GLU A 389 -12.59 -22.83 -9.28
CA GLU A 389 -12.25 -21.90 -8.19
C GLU A 389 -11.69 -20.57 -8.70
N ARG A 390 -10.72 -20.61 -9.62
CA ARG A 390 -10.20 -19.41 -10.30
C ARG A 390 -11.30 -18.58 -10.94
N LYS A 391 -12.34 -19.23 -11.49
CA LYS A 391 -13.49 -18.56 -12.12
C LYS A 391 -14.45 -17.91 -11.12
N VAL A 392 -14.45 -18.30 -9.84
CA VAL A 392 -15.13 -17.57 -8.76
C VAL A 392 -14.27 -16.37 -8.34
N ILE A 393 -13.00 -16.61 -8.02
CA ILE A 393 -12.04 -15.57 -7.61
C ILE A 393 -11.97 -14.41 -8.61
N ILE A 394 -11.88 -14.70 -9.91
CA ILE A 394 -11.86 -13.69 -10.99
C ILE A 394 -13.15 -12.85 -11.05
N ARG A 395 -14.30 -13.42 -10.67
CA ARG A 395 -15.59 -12.71 -10.66
C ARG A 395 -15.73 -11.79 -9.46
N SER A 396 -15.31 -12.24 -8.27
CA SER A 396 -15.22 -11.40 -7.07
C SER A 396 -14.25 -10.23 -7.31
N LEU A 397 -13.04 -10.52 -7.79
CA LEU A 397 -12.04 -9.48 -8.05
C LEU A 397 -12.39 -8.52 -9.20
N LYS A 398 -13.35 -8.85 -10.08
CA LYS A 398 -13.75 -7.95 -11.18
C LYS A 398 -14.28 -6.61 -10.65
N THR A 399 -15.15 -6.61 -9.64
CA THR A 399 -15.82 -5.38 -9.16
C THR A 399 -14.85 -4.38 -8.55
N HIS A 400 -13.66 -4.84 -8.14
CA HIS A 400 -12.60 -4.05 -7.52
C HIS A 400 -11.38 -3.91 -8.45
N GLY A 401 -11.55 -4.13 -9.76
CA GLY A 401 -10.45 -4.24 -10.71
C GLY A 401 -9.60 -2.97 -10.82
N LYS A 402 -10.17 -1.77 -10.62
CA LYS A 402 -9.46 -0.48 -10.69
C LYS A 402 -8.60 -0.25 -9.44
N GLU A 403 -9.08 -0.71 -8.30
CA GLU A 403 -8.44 -0.61 -6.99
C GLU A 403 -7.32 -1.66 -6.89
N LEU A 404 -7.62 -2.89 -7.31
CA LEU A 404 -6.70 -4.02 -7.42
C LEU A 404 -5.45 -3.67 -8.24
N ILE A 405 -5.63 -3.09 -9.44
CA ILE A 405 -4.49 -2.76 -10.30
C ILE A 405 -3.65 -1.60 -9.76
N LYS A 406 -4.25 -0.63 -9.07
CA LYS A 406 -3.55 0.55 -8.51
C LYS A 406 -2.81 0.26 -7.20
N ASN A 407 -3.28 -0.69 -6.39
CA ASN A 407 -2.71 -1.04 -5.09
C ASN A 407 -1.29 -1.66 -5.19
N GLU A 408 -0.40 -1.36 -4.23
CA GLU A 408 1.01 -1.81 -4.17
C GLU A 408 1.17 -3.35 -4.14
N TYR A 409 0.20 -4.05 -3.56
CA TYR A 409 0.18 -5.50 -3.41
C TYR A 409 -0.82 -6.16 -4.38
N GLY A 410 -1.97 -5.52 -4.60
CA GLY A 410 -3.02 -6.01 -5.52
C GLY A 410 -2.57 -6.21 -6.97
N ASN A 411 -1.67 -5.36 -7.48
CA ASN A 411 -1.09 -5.54 -8.82
C ASN A 411 -0.36 -6.89 -8.98
N SER A 412 0.23 -7.42 -7.91
CA SER A 412 0.89 -8.73 -7.90
C SER A 412 -0.12 -9.88 -7.98
N VAL A 413 -1.32 -9.71 -7.43
CA VAL A 413 -2.40 -10.71 -7.54
C VAL A 413 -2.93 -10.74 -8.98
N LEU A 414 -3.06 -9.58 -9.64
CA LEU A 414 -3.43 -9.51 -11.05
C LEU A 414 -2.37 -10.13 -11.97
N ILE A 415 -1.08 -9.89 -11.71
CA ILE A 415 0.02 -10.60 -12.39
C ILE A 415 -0.08 -12.11 -12.15
N THR A 416 -0.35 -12.55 -10.93
CA THR A 416 -0.49 -13.99 -10.62
C THR A 416 -1.66 -14.64 -11.38
N LEU A 417 -2.76 -13.92 -11.60
CA LEU A 417 -3.83 -14.37 -12.50
C LEU A 417 -3.33 -14.50 -13.95
N TYR A 418 -2.60 -13.51 -14.47
CA TYR A 418 -1.97 -13.57 -15.80
C TYR A 418 -0.93 -14.71 -15.92
N MET A 419 -0.28 -15.09 -14.82
CA MET A 419 0.73 -16.14 -14.75
C MET A 419 0.18 -17.56 -14.58
N THR A 420 -1.09 -17.76 -14.22
CA THR A 420 -1.59 -19.10 -13.78
C THR A 420 -2.92 -19.53 -14.40
N VAL A 421 -3.72 -18.61 -14.95
CA VAL A 421 -5.09 -18.93 -15.42
C VAL A 421 -5.10 -19.27 -16.91
N ASP A 422 -5.16 -20.56 -17.24
CA ASP A 422 -5.10 -21.05 -18.63
C ASP A 422 -6.29 -20.60 -19.51
N ASP A 423 -7.42 -20.20 -18.92
CA ASP A 423 -8.54 -19.52 -19.59
C ASP A 423 -8.25 -18.02 -19.76
N THR A 424 -7.42 -17.71 -20.75
CA THR A 424 -6.99 -16.33 -21.08
C THR A 424 -8.14 -15.46 -21.57
N VAL A 425 -9.21 -16.05 -22.11
CA VAL A 425 -10.42 -15.34 -22.55
C VAL A 425 -11.22 -14.84 -21.35
N LEU A 426 -11.38 -15.67 -20.32
CA LEU A 426 -11.99 -15.27 -19.05
C LEU A 426 -11.21 -14.14 -18.38
N VAL A 427 -9.88 -14.25 -18.31
CA VAL A 427 -9.02 -13.20 -17.73
C VAL A 427 -9.15 -11.89 -18.49
N HIS A 428 -9.02 -11.92 -19.82
CA HIS A 428 -9.15 -10.73 -20.67
C HIS A 428 -10.54 -10.06 -20.49
N LYS A 429 -11.63 -10.85 -20.47
CA LYS A 429 -12.99 -10.33 -20.34
C LYS A 429 -13.30 -9.69 -18.98
N ASN A 430 -12.65 -10.12 -17.90
CA ASN A 430 -12.93 -9.58 -16.56
C ASN A 430 -11.96 -8.46 -16.14
N PHE A 431 -10.78 -8.37 -16.75
CA PHE A 431 -9.78 -7.33 -16.42
C PHE A 431 -9.38 -6.49 -17.63
N SER A 432 -8.70 -7.06 -18.63
CA SER A 432 -8.11 -6.27 -19.73
C SER A 432 -9.14 -5.45 -20.51
N ALA A 433 -10.31 -6.01 -20.82
CA ALA A 433 -11.38 -5.31 -21.53
C ALA A 433 -12.09 -4.22 -20.71
N GLU A 434 -11.96 -4.25 -19.38
CA GLU A 434 -12.63 -3.34 -18.44
C GLU A 434 -11.67 -2.26 -17.90
N LEU A 435 -10.36 -2.55 -17.89
CA LEU A 435 -9.30 -1.69 -17.37
C LEU A 435 -8.48 -0.99 -18.45
N PHE A 436 -8.37 -1.56 -19.66
CA PHE A 436 -7.57 -0.97 -20.74
C PHE A 436 -8.43 -0.05 -21.63
N THR A 437 -9.14 0.89 -21.00
CA THR A 437 -9.98 1.89 -21.68
C THR A 437 -9.20 3.15 -22.02
N THR A 438 -9.73 3.96 -22.94
CA THR A 438 -9.22 5.30 -23.31
C THR A 438 -9.06 6.23 -22.10
N GLU A 439 -9.94 6.12 -21.11
CA GLU A 439 -9.92 6.90 -19.88
C GLU A 439 -8.82 6.43 -18.90
N LEU A 440 -8.66 5.11 -18.75
CA LEU A 440 -7.86 4.52 -17.66
C LEU A 440 -6.40 4.29 -18.05
N VAL A 441 -6.10 3.86 -19.28
CA VAL A 441 -4.70 3.55 -19.67
C VAL A 441 -3.76 4.75 -19.47
N PRO A 442 -4.12 6.00 -19.84
CA PRO A 442 -3.27 7.17 -19.59
C PRO A 442 -2.90 7.35 -18.11
N GLU A 443 -3.82 7.08 -17.18
CA GLU A 443 -3.55 7.10 -15.73
C GLU A 443 -2.69 5.90 -15.31
N LEU A 444 -3.09 4.69 -15.70
CA LEU A 444 -2.48 3.43 -15.26
C LEU A 444 -1.00 3.34 -15.63
N ILE A 445 -0.59 3.83 -16.81
CA ILE A 445 0.81 3.76 -17.26
C ILE A 445 1.73 4.77 -16.55
N GLN A 446 1.17 5.82 -15.95
CA GLN A 446 1.92 6.79 -15.14
C GLN A 446 2.20 6.27 -13.72
N GLY A 447 1.33 5.43 -13.15
CA GLY A 447 1.46 4.97 -11.76
C GLY A 447 2.53 3.89 -11.53
N LYS A 448 3.27 4.00 -10.41
CA LYS A 448 4.36 3.09 -9.97
C LYS A 448 3.97 1.61 -10.02
N PHE A 449 2.75 1.29 -9.57
CA PHE A 449 2.24 -0.08 -9.42
C PHE A 449 1.32 -0.49 -10.56
N SER A 450 0.38 0.39 -10.94
CA SER A 450 -0.63 0.16 -11.97
C SER A 450 -0.07 -0.23 -13.33
N ARG A 451 1.13 0.24 -13.68
CA ARG A 451 1.79 -0.13 -14.93
C ARG A 451 2.43 -1.53 -14.90
N ARG A 452 2.66 -2.14 -13.72
CA ARG A 452 3.35 -3.44 -13.60
C ARG A 452 2.62 -4.59 -14.28
N PRO A 453 1.28 -4.77 -14.14
CA PRO A 453 0.59 -5.86 -14.83
C PRO A 453 0.58 -5.69 -16.34
N LEU A 454 0.56 -4.44 -16.83
CA LEU A 454 0.70 -4.16 -18.26
C LEU A 454 2.13 -4.48 -18.74
N LEU A 455 3.17 -4.04 -18.01
CA LEU A 455 4.57 -4.37 -18.33
C LEU A 455 4.84 -5.89 -18.32
N TYR A 456 4.19 -6.65 -17.44
CA TYR A 456 4.23 -8.12 -17.46
C TYR A 456 3.63 -8.68 -18.76
N LEU A 457 2.53 -8.12 -19.27
CA LEU A 457 1.94 -8.56 -20.54
C LEU A 457 2.86 -8.25 -21.73
N LEU A 458 3.61 -7.14 -21.70
CA LEU A 458 4.58 -6.79 -22.73
C LEU A 458 5.82 -7.70 -22.66
N ASN A 459 6.58 -7.62 -21.56
CA ASN A 459 7.95 -8.12 -21.46
C ASN A 459 8.12 -9.28 -20.45
N GLY A 460 7.03 -9.77 -19.84
CA GLY A 460 7.10 -10.76 -18.76
C GLY A 460 7.80 -10.22 -17.51
N LEU A 461 8.53 -11.07 -16.80
CA LEU A 461 9.25 -10.73 -15.57
C LEU A 461 10.65 -10.16 -15.85
N ASP A 462 10.74 -9.13 -16.71
CA ASP A 462 12.00 -8.48 -17.08
C ASP A 462 12.69 -7.82 -15.86
N PRO A 463 13.99 -8.07 -15.62
CA PRO A 463 14.77 -7.47 -14.51
C PRO A 463 14.73 -5.94 -14.42
N LYS A 464 14.48 -5.24 -15.54
CA LYS A 464 14.35 -3.78 -15.65
C LYS A 464 13.12 -3.23 -14.92
N PHE A 465 12.10 -4.07 -14.71
CA PHE A 465 10.84 -3.70 -14.07
C PHE A 465 10.53 -4.48 -12.79
N PHE A 466 11.07 -5.69 -12.67
CA PHE A 466 10.83 -6.61 -11.56
C PHE A 466 12.13 -6.92 -10.81
N PRO A 467 12.31 -6.44 -9.56
CA PRO A 467 13.46 -6.78 -8.72
C PRO A 467 13.61 -8.29 -8.50
N PRO A 468 14.81 -8.81 -8.16
CA PRO A 468 15.03 -10.23 -7.93
C PRO A 468 14.01 -10.86 -6.97
N THR A 469 13.83 -10.27 -5.79
CA THR A 469 12.88 -10.74 -4.76
C THR A 469 11.44 -10.89 -5.27
N THR A 470 10.98 -9.94 -6.09
CA THR A 470 9.66 -9.99 -6.73
C THR A 470 9.58 -11.11 -7.77
N ARG A 471 10.65 -11.35 -8.53
CA ARG A 471 10.70 -12.44 -9.53
C ARG A 471 10.77 -13.81 -8.86
N ASP A 472 11.53 -13.95 -7.78
CA ASP A 472 11.61 -15.18 -6.98
C ASP A 472 10.24 -15.53 -6.36
N GLN A 473 9.52 -14.51 -5.87
CA GLN A 473 8.15 -14.64 -5.36
C GLN A 473 7.16 -15.10 -6.44
N PHE A 474 7.21 -14.53 -7.64
CA PHE A 474 6.38 -14.97 -8.76
C PHE A 474 6.74 -16.39 -9.25
N ALA A 475 8.03 -16.73 -9.32
CA ALA A 475 8.49 -18.08 -9.68
C ALA A 475 8.00 -19.15 -8.69
N LYS A 476 7.85 -18.82 -7.39
CA LYS A 476 7.19 -19.70 -6.41
C LYS A 476 5.73 -19.98 -6.79
N TYR A 477 4.95 -18.96 -7.14
CA TYR A 477 3.55 -19.14 -7.54
C TYR A 477 3.43 -19.91 -8.87
N GLU A 478 4.33 -19.65 -9.80
CA GLU A 478 4.42 -20.36 -11.08
C GLU A 478 4.70 -21.85 -10.88
N ALA A 479 5.71 -22.20 -10.08
CA ALA A 479 6.04 -23.59 -9.74
C ALA A 479 4.89 -24.33 -9.02
N LEU A 480 4.24 -23.68 -8.05
CA LEU A 480 3.06 -24.23 -7.37
C LEU A 480 1.90 -24.49 -8.34
N ALA A 481 1.72 -23.64 -9.35
CA ALA A 481 0.68 -23.81 -10.34
C ALA A 481 1.02 -24.96 -11.32
N TYR A 482 2.25 -25.01 -11.85
CA TYR A 482 2.67 -26.08 -12.78
C TYR A 482 2.73 -27.46 -12.15
N ALA A 483 2.88 -27.55 -10.82
CA ALA A 483 2.82 -28.82 -10.10
C ALA A 483 1.46 -29.53 -10.23
N LYS A 484 0.33 -28.82 -10.45
CA LYS A 484 -1.01 -29.42 -10.37
C LYS A 484 -2.13 -28.76 -11.18
N THR A 485 -2.11 -27.45 -11.41
CA THR A 485 -3.31 -26.66 -11.79
C THR A 485 -3.23 -25.94 -13.14
N THR A 486 -2.05 -25.83 -13.76
CA THR A 486 -1.87 -25.32 -15.14
C THR A 486 -1.09 -26.33 -15.98
N LYS A 487 -1.37 -26.33 -17.29
CA LYS A 487 -0.60 -27.10 -18.30
C LYS A 487 -0.17 -26.26 -19.50
N LYS A 488 -0.68 -25.02 -19.65
CA LYS A 488 -0.28 -24.11 -20.74
C LYS A 488 1.13 -23.55 -20.48
N PRO A 489 2.05 -23.54 -21.45
CA PRO A 489 3.35 -22.87 -21.32
C PRO A 489 3.22 -21.37 -20.99
N GLN A 490 4.19 -20.83 -20.24
CA GLN A 490 4.11 -19.48 -19.68
C GLN A 490 4.05 -18.41 -20.78
N ASP A 491 4.92 -18.53 -21.79
CA ASP A 491 4.97 -17.62 -22.93
C ASP A 491 3.69 -17.66 -23.76
N GLN A 492 3.16 -18.86 -24.05
CA GLN A 492 1.88 -19.00 -24.76
C GLN A 492 0.73 -18.31 -24.00
N ARG A 493 0.67 -18.44 -22.67
CA ARG A 493 -0.37 -17.77 -21.87
C ARG A 493 -0.19 -16.24 -21.90
N ARG A 494 1.06 -15.75 -21.83
CA ARG A 494 1.37 -14.31 -21.95
C ARG A 494 0.98 -13.78 -23.33
N GLU A 495 1.36 -14.46 -24.40
CA GLU A 495 1.07 -14.12 -25.79
C GLU A 495 -0.45 -14.08 -26.09
N GLU A 496 -1.21 -15.07 -25.62
CA GLU A 496 -2.68 -15.08 -25.71
C GLU A 496 -3.35 -13.92 -24.96
N LEU A 497 -2.75 -13.42 -23.87
CA LEU A 497 -3.25 -12.24 -23.14
C LEU A 497 -2.79 -10.93 -23.80
N GLN A 498 -1.53 -10.87 -24.22
CA GLN A 498 -0.88 -9.73 -24.85
C GLN A 498 -1.54 -9.37 -26.19
N SER A 499 -1.75 -10.36 -27.07
CA SER A 499 -2.42 -10.17 -28.38
C SER A 499 -3.82 -9.54 -28.25
N ARG A 500 -4.52 -9.78 -27.14
CA ARG A 500 -5.83 -9.15 -26.84
C ARG A 500 -5.72 -7.83 -26.06
N ALA A 501 -4.58 -7.55 -25.45
CA ALA A 501 -4.31 -6.31 -24.73
C ALA A 501 -3.76 -5.21 -25.65
N LEU A 502 -2.86 -5.54 -26.58
CA LEU A 502 -2.18 -4.56 -27.42
C LEU A 502 -3.14 -3.64 -28.18
N PRO A 503 -4.17 -4.11 -28.92
CA PRO A 503 -5.12 -3.22 -29.59
C PRO A 503 -5.77 -2.19 -28.66
N LEU A 504 -6.14 -2.60 -27.44
CA LEU A 504 -6.75 -1.74 -26.44
C LEU A 504 -5.77 -0.67 -25.93
N LEU A 505 -4.54 -1.09 -25.61
CA LEU A 505 -3.48 -0.20 -25.12
C LEU A 505 -3.09 0.85 -26.18
N TYR A 506 -2.89 0.43 -27.43
CA TYR A 506 -2.60 1.35 -28.53
C TYR A 506 -3.75 2.32 -28.80
N LYS A 507 -4.99 1.83 -28.89
CA LYS A 507 -6.17 2.69 -29.11
C LYS A 507 -6.36 3.69 -27.97
N ALA A 508 -6.14 3.28 -26.73
CA ALA A 508 -6.25 4.16 -25.57
C ALA A 508 -5.16 5.25 -25.52
N ILE A 509 -3.94 4.97 -25.99
CA ILE A 509 -2.87 5.96 -26.09
C ILE A 509 -3.08 6.87 -27.31
N LEU A 510 -3.52 6.33 -28.46
CA LEU A 510 -3.87 7.11 -29.64
C LEU A 510 -5.03 8.08 -29.39
N GLU A 511 -5.96 7.75 -28.51
CA GLU A 511 -7.02 8.69 -28.09
C GLU A 511 -6.45 9.96 -27.43
N THR A 512 -5.24 9.92 -26.87
CA THR A 512 -4.57 11.10 -26.28
C THR A 512 -3.94 12.04 -27.31
N THR A 513 -3.77 11.60 -28.57
CA THR A 513 -3.22 12.47 -29.63
C THR A 513 -4.28 13.42 -30.22
N LYS A 514 -5.55 13.19 -29.92
CA LYS A 514 -6.67 14.02 -30.38
C LYS A 514 -6.73 15.37 -29.64
N PRO A 515 -7.04 16.50 -30.31
CA PRO A 515 -7.07 17.83 -29.68
C PRO A 515 -8.10 18.01 -28.56
N ASP A 516 -9.15 17.19 -28.54
CA ASP A 516 -10.26 17.20 -27.58
C ASP A 516 -10.09 16.21 -26.42
N SER A 517 -8.97 15.49 -26.36
CA SER A 517 -8.73 14.47 -25.34
C SER A 517 -8.49 15.06 -23.94
N ALA A 518 -9.09 14.44 -22.92
CA ALA A 518 -8.96 14.86 -21.52
C ALA A 518 -7.52 14.76 -20.97
N THR A 519 -6.67 13.94 -21.60
CA THR A 519 -5.22 13.91 -21.36
C THR A 519 -4.52 14.07 -22.71
N ALA A 520 -3.82 15.19 -22.91
CA ALA A 520 -3.03 15.41 -24.12
C ALA A 520 -1.78 14.52 -24.15
N PHE A 521 -1.47 13.92 -25.31
CA PHE A 521 -0.33 13.03 -25.52
C PHE A 521 1.01 13.69 -25.15
N THR A 522 1.17 14.98 -25.44
CA THR A 522 2.35 15.78 -25.06
C THR A 522 2.57 15.83 -23.54
N SER A 523 1.50 15.90 -22.75
CA SER A 523 1.57 15.85 -21.28
C SER A 523 1.85 14.43 -20.79
N LEU A 524 1.19 13.42 -21.37
CA LEU A 524 1.39 12.01 -21.01
C LEU A 524 2.84 11.56 -21.26
N ILE A 525 3.39 11.88 -22.43
CA ILE A 525 4.75 11.50 -22.83
C ILE A 525 5.84 12.36 -22.16
N SER A 526 5.45 13.48 -21.52
CA SER A 526 6.35 14.23 -20.61
C SER A 526 6.60 13.49 -19.29
N VAL A 527 5.83 12.44 -18.95
CA VAL A 527 5.95 11.71 -17.68
C VAL A 527 6.80 10.45 -17.86
N ASN A 528 7.87 10.32 -17.05
CA ASN A 528 8.91 9.30 -17.24
C ASN A 528 8.39 7.85 -17.28
N LEU A 529 7.46 7.51 -16.39
CA LEU A 529 6.93 6.16 -16.27
C LEU A 529 6.01 5.79 -17.44
N ALA A 530 5.30 6.77 -18.01
CA ALA A 530 4.46 6.62 -19.19
C ALA A 530 5.29 6.61 -20.49
N ALA A 531 6.25 7.52 -20.64
CA ALA A 531 7.20 7.51 -21.77
C ALA A 531 7.95 6.18 -21.87
N GLN A 532 8.42 5.65 -20.73
CA GLN A 532 9.01 4.32 -20.66
C GLN A 532 8.01 3.25 -21.12
N PHE A 533 6.78 3.23 -20.57
CA PHE A 533 5.77 2.25 -20.97
C PHE A 533 5.42 2.30 -22.47
N ILE A 534 5.21 3.50 -23.03
CA ILE A 534 4.94 3.72 -24.45
C ILE A 534 6.11 3.20 -25.31
N THR A 535 7.35 3.38 -24.85
CA THR A 535 8.54 2.84 -25.52
C THR A 535 8.52 1.31 -25.53
N GLU A 536 8.27 0.65 -24.40
CA GLU A 536 8.16 -0.82 -24.36
C GLU A 536 6.99 -1.33 -25.21
N LEU A 537 5.84 -0.65 -25.20
CA LEU A 537 4.66 -1.01 -26.00
C LEU A 537 4.97 -1.03 -27.49
N ILE A 538 5.65 0.01 -27.99
CA ILE A 538 6.07 0.11 -29.39
C ILE A 538 7.07 -1.00 -29.76
N LEU A 539 8.03 -1.27 -28.88
CA LEU A 539 9.05 -2.32 -29.06
C LEU A 539 8.53 -3.74 -28.75
N THR A 540 7.26 -3.89 -28.38
CA THR A 540 6.65 -5.21 -28.17
C THR A 540 6.38 -5.88 -29.51
N LYS A 541 7.03 -7.01 -29.76
CA LYS A 541 6.77 -7.90 -30.90
C LYS A 541 5.37 -8.50 -30.79
N THR A 542 4.67 -8.63 -31.90
CA THR A 542 3.36 -9.30 -31.95
C THR A 542 3.01 -9.70 -33.38
N ASP A 543 2.17 -10.73 -33.54
CA ASP A 543 1.58 -11.13 -34.82
C ASP A 543 0.23 -10.45 -35.10
N VAL A 544 -0.24 -9.56 -34.21
CA VAL A 544 -1.52 -8.85 -34.38
C VAL A 544 -1.43 -7.84 -35.54
N GLU A 545 -2.09 -8.19 -36.64
CA GLU A 545 -2.06 -7.43 -37.90
C GLU A 545 -2.47 -5.96 -37.75
N GLU A 546 -3.57 -5.68 -37.04
CA GLU A 546 -4.05 -4.31 -36.74
C GLU A 546 -2.98 -3.46 -36.02
N VAL A 547 -2.22 -4.07 -35.10
CA VAL A 547 -1.15 -3.39 -34.37
C VAL A 547 0.04 -3.12 -35.29
N ASN A 548 0.38 -4.08 -36.15
CA ASN A 548 1.54 -3.99 -37.04
C ASN A 548 1.32 -3.07 -38.25
N GLN A 549 0.12 -3.03 -38.82
CA GLN A 549 -0.20 -2.28 -40.05
C GLN A 549 -0.82 -0.90 -39.79
N GLU A 550 -1.54 -0.70 -38.68
CA GLU A 550 -2.28 0.54 -38.43
C GLU A 550 -1.84 1.24 -37.14
N LEU A 551 -1.92 0.56 -35.99
CA LEU A 551 -1.86 1.25 -34.68
C LEU A 551 -0.43 1.60 -34.24
N ARG A 552 0.57 0.73 -34.45
CA ARG A 552 1.98 1.08 -34.17
C ARG A 552 2.48 2.18 -35.12
N PRO A 553 2.27 2.12 -36.44
CA PRO A 553 2.62 3.22 -37.34
C PRO A 553 2.06 4.57 -36.88
N GLN A 554 0.75 4.67 -36.60
CA GLN A 554 0.11 5.91 -36.12
C GLN A 554 0.72 6.45 -34.82
N LEU A 555 1.10 5.58 -33.87
CA LEU A 555 1.69 6.02 -32.60
C LEU A 555 3.15 6.44 -32.77
N VAL A 556 3.90 5.78 -33.65
CA VAL A 556 5.27 6.16 -34.02
C VAL A 556 5.27 7.48 -34.80
N ASP A 557 4.30 7.68 -35.71
CA ASP A 557 4.05 8.95 -36.39
C ASP A 557 3.80 10.08 -35.37
N ALA A 558 2.87 9.89 -34.43
CA ALA A 558 2.60 10.89 -33.40
C ALA A 558 3.82 11.26 -32.55
N ILE A 559 4.74 10.32 -32.30
CA ILE A 559 6.03 10.61 -31.63
C ILE A 559 6.98 11.36 -32.57
N PHE A 560 7.04 10.98 -33.85
CA PHE A 560 7.88 11.63 -34.86
C PHE A 560 7.46 13.09 -35.06
N GLU A 561 6.16 13.37 -35.22
CA GLU A 561 5.64 14.74 -35.36
C GLU A 561 5.99 15.60 -34.13
N LEU A 562 5.88 15.04 -32.92
CA LEU A 562 6.24 15.72 -31.66
C LEU A 562 7.74 15.87 -31.40
N THR A 563 8.62 15.34 -32.26
CA THR A 563 10.08 15.37 -32.02
C THR A 563 10.92 15.83 -33.20
N PHE A 564 10.61 15.45 -34.44
CA PHE A 564 11.39 15.78 -35.64
C PHE A 564 10.80 16.93 -36.47
N ASN A 565 9.51 17.23 -36.32
CA ASN A 565 8.83 18.30 -37.07
C ASN A 565 8.64 19.59 -36.24
N GLY A 566 9.07 19.61 -34.98
CA GLY A 566 9.15 20.81 -34.14
C GLY A 566 10.57 21.39 -34.11
N ASP A 567 10.69 22.69 -33.83
CA ASP A 567 12.01 23.34 -33.69
C ASP A 567 12.67 22.92 -32.36
N ILE A 568 13.83 22.25 -32.46
CA ILE A 568 14.60 21.78 -31.31
C ILE A 568 15.30 22.91 -30.54
N LEU A 569 15.33 24.14 -31.06
CA LEU A 569 15.83 25.30 -30.35
C LEU A 569 14.82 25.88 -29.35
N GLU A 570 13.54 25.48 -29.42
CA GLU A 570 12.51 26.00 -28.52
C GLU A 570 12.53 25.30 -27.15
N ASP A 571 12.46 26.08 -26.06
CA ASP A 571 12.43 25.57 -24.67
C ASP A 571 11.32 24.54 -24.42
N HIS A 572 10.22 24.63 -25.18
CA HIS A 572 9.04 23.79 -25.03
C HIS A 572 9.08 22.49 -25.87
N HIS A 573 10.11 22.32 -26.70
CA HIS A 573 10.37 21.09 -27.45
C HIS A 573 10.55 19.87 -26.52
N LEU A 574 10.06 18.69 -26.93
CA LEU A 574 9.97 17.53 -26.04
C LEU A 574 11.34 17.09 -25.50
N LEU A 575 12.43 17.18 -26.28
CA LEU A 575 13.77 16.82 -25.82
C LEU A 575 14.40 17.84 -24.85
N ASN A 576 13.93 19.09 -24.85
CA ASN A 576 14.40 20.14 -23.95
C ASN A 576 13.61 20.12 -22.64
N LYS A 577 12.28 20.09 -22.75
CA LYS A 577 11.34 19.95 -21.63
C LYS A 577 11.46 18.60 -20.91
N THR A 578 11.79 17.53 -21.63
CA THR A 578 11.78 16.15 -21.12
C THR A 578 13.09 15.42 -21.49
N PRO A 579 14.23 15.78 -20.88
CA PRO A 579 15.56 15.33 -21.33
C PRO A 579 15.79 13.82 -21.39
N PHE A 580 15.06 13.02 -20.59
CA PHE A 580 15.19 11.57 -20.62
C PHE A 580 14.56 10.93 -21.87
N PHE A 581 13.73 11.64 -22.64
CA PHE A 581 13.05 11.10 -23.82
C PHE A 581 14.01 10.81 -24.99
N SER A 582 15.23 11.37 -24.97
CA SER A 582 16.32 10.96 -25.87
C SER A 582 16.62 9.45 -25.80
N ARG A 583 16.40 8.83 -24.64
CA ARG A 583 16.53 7.37 -24.44
C ARG A 583 15.43 6.60 -25.16
N SER A 584 14.21 7.11 -25.17
CA SER A 584 13.09 6.55 -25.93
C SER A 584 13.35 6.65 -27.43
N LEU A 585 13.76 7.82 -27.93
CA LEU A 585 14.15 7.95 -29.34
C LEU A 585 15.31 7.03 -29.71
N LYS A 586 16.38 6.91 -28.89
CA LYS A 586 17.46 5.95 -29.15
C LYS A 586 16.94 4.50 -29.22
N ALA A 587 16.00 4.13 -28.35
CA ALA A 587 15.40 2.80 -28.37
C ALA A 587 14.52 2.57 -29.63
N LEU A 588 13.77 3.57 -30.10
CA LEU A 588 12.99 3.49 -31.36
C LEU A 588 13.89 3.44 -32.61
N ILE A 589 15.00 4.18 -32.62
CA ILE A 589 16.03 4.15 -33.67
C ILE A 589 16.72 2.78 -33.74
N GLN A 590 16.87 2.08 -32.61
CA GLN A 590 17.41 0.73 -32.55
C GLN A 590 16.35 -0.34 -32.87
N GLY A 591 15.10 -0.14 -32.43
CA GLY A 591 13.86 -0.85 -32.79
C GLY A 591 13.73 -2.31 -32.37
N GLY A 592 14.83 -3.04 -32.28
CA GLY A 592 14.88 -4.50 -32.23
C GLY A 592 15.91 -5.02 -33.23
N ASP A 593 15.99 -4.41 -34.42
CA ASP A 593 17.00 -4.65 -35.46
C ASP A 593 18.46 -4.48 -34.95
N PHE A 594 18.65 -3.59 -33.96
CA PHE A 594 19.96 -3.23 -33.41
C PHE A 594 19.95 -3.24 -31.88
N LYS A 595 21.11 -3.54 -31.28
CA LYS A 595 21.31 -3.51 -29.82
C LYS A 595 22.66 -2.91 -29.43
N TRP A 596 22.75 -2.41 -28.20
CA TRP A 596 24.04 -1.99 -27.63
C TRP A 596 24.80 -3.20 -27.07
N ASP A 597 26.04 -3.36 -27.49
CA ASP A 597 26.98 -4.37 -26.98
C ASP A 597 27.88 -3.76 -25.89
N ASN A 598 27.82 -4.32 -24.69
CA ASN A 598 28.57 -3.82 -23.53
C ASN A 598 30.07 -4.20 -23.55
N GLU A 599 30.45 -5.30 -24.20
CA GLU A 599 31.85 -5.74 -24.28
C GLU A 599 32.57 -4.97 -25.38
N ALA A 600 31.95 -4.88 -26.56
CA ALA A 600 32.47 -4.15 -27.71
C ALA A 600 32.19 -2.63 -27.66
N LYS A 601 31.42 -2.16 -26.67
CA LYS A 601 31.08 -0.75 -26.40
C LYS A 601 30.58 0.01 -27.63
N LYS A 602 29.65 -0.60 -28.37
CA LYS A 602 29.12 -0.09 -29.64
C LYS A 602 27.73 -0.66 -29.94
N VAL A 603 27.03 -0.07 -30.89
CA VAL A 603 25.83 -0.69 -31.49
C VAL A 603 26.25 -1.83 -32.43
N VAL A 604 25.49 -2.92 -32.41
CA VAL A 604 25.57 -4.07 -33.32
C VAL A 604 24.17 -4.40 -33.86
N ALA A 605 24.11 -5.09 -35.00
CA ALA A 605 22.87 -5.72 -35.43
C ALA A 605 22.48 -6.82 -34.43
N ALA A 606 21.18 -6.98 -34.18
CA ALA A 606 20.64 -8.11 -33.43
C ALA A 606 20.21 -9.24 -34.38
N GLU A 607 20.01 -10.43 -33.83
CA GLU A 607 19.39 -11.57 -34.53
C GLU A 607 17.86 -11.58 -34.33
N ASP A 608 17.33 -10.48 -33.79
CA ASP A 608 15.93 -10.31 -33.44
C ASP A 608 15.06 -10.02 -34.67
N THR A 609 13.84 -10.58 -34.66
CA THR A 609 12.78 -10.25 -35.62
C THR A 609 12.49 -8.75 -35.65
N HIS A 610 12.58 -8.18 -36.87
CA HIS A 610 12.25 -6.79 -37.18
C HIS A 610 10.83 -6.41 -36.75
N ILE A 611 10.68 -5.17 -36.26
CA ILE A 611 9.40 -4.60 -35.81
C ILE A 611 9.03 -3.43 -36.73
N PRO A 612 7.84 -3.43 -37.36
CA PRO A 612 7.44 -2.39 -38.31
C PRO A 612 7.54 -0.97 -37.76
N SER A 613 7.93 -0.02 -38.61
CA SER A 613 8.04 1.42 -38.32
C SER A 613 9.10 1.82 -37.28
N VAL A 614 9.88 0.89 -36.73
CA VAL A 614 11.02 1.17 -35.85
C VAL A 614 12.33 0.60 -36.42
N GLY A 615 13.46 0.83 -35.74
CA GLY A 615 14.75 0.30 -36.17
C GLY A 615 15.17 0.89 -37.51
N THR A 616 15.34 0.03 -38.51
CA THR A 616 15.67 0.37 -39.89
C THR A 616 14.83 1.52 -40.47
N ASP A 617 13.51 1.47 -40.32
CA ASP A 617 12.59 2.46 -40.89
C ASP A 617 12.75 3.82 -40.21
N PHE A 618 12.70 3.82 -38.88
CA PHE A 618 12.75 5.02 -38.06
C PHE A 618 14.13 5.69 -38.12
N ALA A 619 15.22 4.91 -38.17
CA ALA A 619 16.57 5.43 -38.36
C ALA A 619 16.74 6.11 -39.73
N GLN A 620 16.18 5.55 -40.81
CA GLN A 620 16.22 6.17 -42.13
C GLN A 620 15.40 7.47 -42.17
N ARG A 621 14.16 7.46 -41.65
CA ARG A 621 13.30 8.65 -41.59
C ARG A 621 13.89 9.77 -40.71
N SER A 622 14.43 9.41 -39.55
CA SER A 622 15.13 10.35 -38.65
C SER A 622 16.35 10.98 -39.34
N ALA A 623 17.10 10.20 -40.12
CA ALA A 623 18.24 10.72 -40.86
C ALA A 623 17.83 11.69 -41.97
N ASP A 624 16.74 11.42 -42.66
CA ASP A 624 16.25 12.30 -43.73
C ASP A 624 15.77 13.65 -43.16
N ALA A 625 15.04 13.64 -42.04
CA ALA A 625 14.64 14.87 -41.33
C ALA A 625 15.84 15.64 -40.74
N LEU A 626 16.86 14.96 -40.21
CA LEU A 626 18.09 15.62 -39.72
C LEU A 626 18.91 16.26 -40.86
N LEU A 627 18.89 15.66 -42.05
CA LEU A 627 19.64 16.16 -43.21
C LEU A 627 18.88 17.26 -43.99
N ASP A 628 17.56 17.34 -43.86
CA ASP A 628 16.75 18.41 -44.47
C ASP A 628 17.02 19.77 -43.82
N GLU A 629 17.02 20.81 -44.66
CA GLU A 629 17.42 22.22 -44.42
C GLU A 629 18.71 22.47 -43.58
N ARG A 630 19.46 21.42 -43.24
CA ARG A 630 20.55 21.33 -42.24
C ARG A 630 20.11 21.36 -40.76
N ALA A 631 18.92 20.88 -40.42
CA ALA A 631 18.40 20.80 -39.05
C ALA A 631 19.38 20.11 -38.05
N ILE A 632 20.22 19.18 -38.53
CA ILE A 632 21.32 18.58 -37.75
C ILE A 632 22.25 19.59 -37.05
N ASN A 633 22.36 20.84 -37.52
CA ASN A 633 23.17 21.87 -36.85
C ASN A 633 22.62 22.26 -35.48
N ASP A 634 21.29 22.24 -35.33
CA ASP A 634 20.58 22.66 -34.13
C ASP A 634 20.38 21.45 -33.19
N TRP A 635 20.15 20.28 -33.80
CA TRP A 635 20.03 18.99 -33.11
C TRP A 635 21.28 18.51 -32.38
N VAL A 636 22.47 19.07 -32.62
CA VAL A 636 23.68 18.68 -31.88
C VAL A 636 23.85 19.36 -30.52
N VAL A 637 22.89 20.21 -30.12
CA VAL A 637 22.86 20.81 -28.78
C VAL A 637 22.12 19.89 -27.80
N GLY A 638 22.57 19.88 -26.54
CA GLY A 638 21.86 19.22 -25.43
C GLY A 638 21.58 17.74 -25.65
N GLN A 639 20.30 17.35 -25.58
CA GLN A 639 19.88 15.95 -25.71
C GLN A 639 19.77 15.46 -27.15
N GLY A 640 19.54 16.35 -28.12
CA GLY A 640 19.46 15.97 -29.54
C GLY A 640 20.74 15.29 -30.02
N ALA A 641 21.89 15.67 -29.47
CA ALA A 641 23.20 15.10 -29.81
C ALA A 641 23.27 13.57 -29.61
N PHE A 642 22.57 13.04 -28.61
CA PHE A 642 22.47 11.59 -28.38
C PHE A 642 21.55 10.88 -29.38
N VAL A 643 20.56 11.60 -29.93
CA VAL A 643 19.66 11.11 -30.98
C VAL A 643 20.40 11.09 -32.32
N VAL A 644 21.10 12.17 -32.67
CA VAL A 644 21.99 12.24 -33.86
C VAL A 644 23.05 11.13 -33.82
N LEU A 645 23.64 10.90 -32.63
CA LEU A 645 24.57 9.78 -32.40
C LEU A 645 23.91 8.42 -32.66
N ALA A 646 22.71 8.17 -32.12
CA ALA A 646 22.00 6.92 -32.32
C ALA A 646 21.66 6.64 -33.80
N VAL A 647 21.19 7.67 -34.53
CA VAL A 647 20.92 7.57 -35.97
C VAL A 647 22.20 7.23 -36.74
N TYR A 648 23.32 7.90 -36.42
CA TYR A 648 24.62 7.59 -37.04
C TYR A 648 25.09 6.15 -36.72
N GLU A 649 25.00 5.71 -35.47
CA GLU A 649 25.43 4.38 -35.03
C GLU A 649 24.69 3.26 -35.80
N VAL A 650 23.39 3.42 -36.01
CA VAL A 650 22.58 2.47 -36.79
C VAL A 650 22.90 2.55 -38.28
N LEU A 651 22.94 3.75 -38.88
CA LEU A 651 23.26 3.89 -40.31
C LEU A 651 24.68 3.42 -40.66
N ALA A 652 25.65 3.51 -39.76
CA ALA A 652 27.01 3.00 -40.00
C ALA A 652 27.03 1.48 -40.26
N LEU A 653 26.02 0.75 -39.75
CA LEU A 653 25.79 -0.66 -40.02
C LEU A 653 24.90 -0.86 -41.27
N LEU A 654 23.78 -0.13 -41.33
CA LEU A 654 22.68 -0.27 -42.29
C LEU A 654 22.95 0.40 -43.66
N ASP A 655 23.17 1.72 -43.68
CA ASP A 655 23.40 2.52 -44.89
C ASP A 655 24.64 3.41 -44.75
N LYS A 656 25.74 2.87 -45.28
CA LYS A 656 27.07 3.51 -45.33
C LYS A 656 27.15 4.65 -46.35
N SER A 657 26.06 5.03 -47.01
CA SER A 657 25.92 6.28 -47.75
C SER A 657 25.32 7.35 -46.83
N LYS A 658 24.08 7.20 -46.34
CA LYS A 658 23.45 8.18 -45.41
C LYS A 658 24.33 8.47 -44.18
N ALA A 659 25.03 7.46 -43.63
CA ALA A 659 25.99 7.67 -42.54
C ALA A 659 27.16 8.63 -42.91
N LYS A 660 27.61 8.64 -44.17
CA LYS A 660 28.63 9.59 -44.66
C LYS A 660 28.07 10.99 -44.85
N ASP A 661 26.82 11.12 -45.25
CA ASP A 661 26.18 12.43 -45.41
C ASP A 661 25.95 13.11 -44.05
N ILE A 662 25.54 12.35 -43.02
CA ILE A 662 25.59 12.79 -41.61
C ILE A 662 27.01 13.18 -41.20
N THR A 663 28.01 12.32 -41.48
CA THR A 663 29.44 12.63 -41.18
C THR A 663 29.90 13.93 -41.84
N LYS A 664 29.44 14.21 -43.07
CA LYS A 664 29.80 15.38 -43.87
C LYS A 664 29.12 16.65 -43.34
N ALA A 665 27.86 16.57 -42.92
CA ALA A 665 27.17 17.67 -42.25
C ALA A 665 27.85 18.01 -40.90
N LEU A 666 28.06 17.02 -40.03
CA LEU A 666 28.76 17.17 -38.75
C LEU A 666 30.19 17.72 -38.90
N LYS A 667 30.90 17.36 -39.98
CA LYS A 667 32.24 17.93 -40.28
C LYS A 667 32.24 19.43 -40.55
N SER A 668 31.14 20.00 -41.03
CA SER A 668 31.05 21.45 -41.24
C SER A 668 31.00 22.24 -39.91
N ILE A 669 30.40 21.65 -38.87
CA ILE A 669 30.22 22.25 -37.53
C ILE A 669 31.18 21.70 -36.46
N LYS A 670 32.16 20.85 -36.83
CA LYS A 670 33.11 20.20 -35.89
C LYS A 670 33.83 21.17 -34.96
N LYS A 671 34.10 22.41 -35.39
CA LYS A 671 34.75 23.44 -34.56
C LYS A 671 33.87 23.96 -33.43
N ASP A 672 32.55 23.85 -33.57
CA ASP A 672 31.57 24.38 -32.62
C ASP A 672 31.13 23.26 -31.66
N LEU A 673 30.91 22.04 -32.18
CA LEU A 673 30.84 20.81 -31.39
C LEU A 673 32.01 20.67 -30.39
N ALA A 674 33.23 21.01 -30.82
CA ALA A 674 34.44 20.92 -29.99
C ALA A 674 34.57 22.03 -28.93
N LYS A 675 33.71 23.06 -28.94
CA LYS A 675 33.63 24.09 -27.89
C LYS A 675 32.69 23.68 -26.76
N ASP A 676 31.61 22.98 -27.09
CA ASP A 676 30.58 22.53 -26.16
C ASP A 676 31.08 21.29 -25.37
N LYS A 677 31.94 21.55 -24.38
CA LYS A 677 32.63 20.52 -23.59
C LYS A 677 31.73 19.80 -22.59
N ASP A 678 30.71 20.49 -22.09
CA ASP A 678 29.83 19.97 -21.04
C ASP A 678 28.74 19.05 -21.62
N ASN A 679 28.39 19.23 -22.90
CA ASN A 679 27.56 18.32 -23.68
C ASN A 679 28.31 17.02 -24.03
N LYS A 680 28.15 16.01 -23.17
CA LYS A 680 28.67 14.64 -23.39
C LYS A 680 28.25 14.05 -24.74
N GLY A 681 27.10 14.42 -25.30
CA GLY A 681 26.64 13.97 -26.62
C GLY A 681 27.47 14.56 -27.76
N ALA A 682 27.66 15.88 -27.78
CA ALA A 682 28.54 16.54 -28.74
C ALA A 682 29.98 16.03 -28.64
N GLN A 683 30.49 15.77 -27.43
CA GLN A 683 31.82 15.20 -27.25
C GLN A 683 31.96 13.76 -27.76
N LEU A 684 30.87 12.96 -27.80
CA LEU A 684 30.85 11.67 -28.48
C LEU A 684 30.83 11.85 -30.01
N LEU A 685 30.02 12.78 -30.54
CA LEU A 685 30.01 13.10 -31.97
C LEU A 685 31.38 13.57 -32.46
N VAL A 686 32.09 14.43 -31.71
CA VAL A 686 33.46 14.90 -32.07
C VAL A 686 34.46 13.74 -32.20
N LYS A 687 34.31 12.66 -31.44
CA LYS A 687 35.18 11.47 -31.50
C LYS A 687 34.95 10.61 -32.77
N LEU A 688 33.87 10.85 -33.52
CA LEU A 688 33.54 10.11 -34.76
C LEU A 688 34.05 10.79 -36.05
N LEU A 689 34.53 12.04 -35.99
CA LEU A 689 34.78 12.90 -37.16
C LEU A 689 36.25 13.01 -37.56
#